data_AF-F0RDN7-F1
#
_entry.id   AF-F0RDN7-F1
#
_cell.length_a   1.000
_cell.length_b   1.000
_cell.length_c   1.000
_cell.angle_alpha   90.00
_cell.angle_beta   90.00
_cell.angle_gamma   90.00
#
_symmetry.space_group_name_H-M   'P 1'
#
loop_
_entity.id
_entity.type
_entity.pdbx_description
1 polymer ?
#
loop_
_entity_poly.entity_id
_entity_poly.type
_entity_poly.pdbx_seq_one_letter_code
_entity_poly.pdbx_strand_id
1 'polypeptide(L)'
;MKYINILFLLILQLITVNKTNAQCPEAQSYVSKIEQADSWTPTERVSSGDKIQAWTQLGTWYNYRCECENGGNLSDTDLQRLVDHLNMIKGQISSKYSSYGSVPSTSISDCKKKTKNGSNASSKLNNNSNSKSSTQIEMENRLVNYNKAMNLKTQGENIARAYAQQVKSYGQLNSTSTPEVLLENFNSNMQAIADLEAQNKADNLSQLSNTLSSSLNDLSTGNYEGAMFSALSLLDQGEAKREARRKAEATKRRLAYQVQQKMTAFYTKAVELNDEAINQYYEKAAYAYSKEEEAYMLAYIDNLECHKKNMENNFSYNNTSWLKNNCSVPVKKNYTVNNLVAKDIQYINAAKRKYALYKKTGEQVFQKGAMRFAGLAATENPKADYYYTMGHYAGINNPLVAYSSFLTAKSKNSNYFSGEKASEFAMVKLSLESSFKKAIEENDQEVVSNIVGAGLHQTVKIDNSLPIIYAIKIDKADVVFAFLNTDLVGKPQTVINKKVQSALYMAALLDAPNTIQKFADLGFSVDFSIAGKTPLDAAAESLSVNSFNKISELLGGQTKYNIENSDVIKLQHLLRSADVNDTIKVIDIFNSLNKPTPKYKSLELLLYAKKREGFFMVFEANKKFYADWVKENRAKIFKQFSEEVLYKYNKHVHRYLSLDLLPLADGVNLYGDDLATFFEVWLNHSWNYMSMPKKESSKSALGYDLIVNSSLKNKQVELLGIQLGTQYAEIMGITGSYKDDWNKSIMFEFITSNPETYQLNLLNFSIYYRQDSKMVRVLLDNYNNETLRSGNFLRNVIWNGPMLNPNSTANNKQQAELIKSGYEILEMLLFDFGYHKDAFKTLAQMRFETGMYPQANEYLKKLLDRLIESDQADPNWNDWWDSYSLKKNKKNIKKRDDRKYWEAVIEGNFEERY
;
A
#
# COMPACT_ATOMS: atom_id res chain seq x y z
N MET A 1 21.40 -14.78 32.68
CA MET A 1 21.04 -16.14 33.17
C MET A 1 22.22 -17.04 33.57
N LYS A 2 23.50 -16.61 33.46
CA LYS A 2 24.67 -17.38 33.96
C LYS A 2 25.27 -16.87 35.30
N TYR A 3 24.82 -15.72 35.81
CA TYR A 3 25.27 -15.16 37.10
C TYR A 3 24.43 -15.60 38.32
N ILE A 4 23.25 -16.21 38.10
CA ILE A 4 22.36 -16.67 39.18
C ILE A 4 22.85 -18.02 39.76
N ASN A 5 23.47 -18.87 38.95
CA ASN A 5 23.95 -20.19 39.41
C ASN A 5 25.26 -20.13 40.21
N ILE A 6 26.09 -19.10 40.01
CA ILE A 6 27.36 -18.94 40.74
C ILE A 6 27.12 -18.31 42.12
N LEU A 7 26.09 -17.47 42.26
CA LEU A 7 25.67 -16.90 43.55
C LEU A 7 25.02 -17.96 44.47
N PHE A 8 24.31 -18.95 43.89
CA PHE A 8 23.64 -20.02 44.64
C PHE A 8 24.62 -21.07 45.19
N LEU A 9 25.72 -21.35 44.48
CA LEU A 9 26.75 -22.31 44.89
C LEU A 9 27.68 -21.76 46.00
N LEU A 10 27.91 -20.44 46.04
CA LEU A 10 28.69 -19.80 47.11
C LEU A 10 27.92 -19.66 48.43
N ILE A 11 26.58 -19.53 48.36
CA ILE A 11 25.71 -19.56 49.55
C ILE A 11 25.68 -20.96 50.18
N LEU A 12 25.79 -22.03 49.37
CA LEU A 12 25.82 -23.41 49.89
C LEU A 12 27.13 -23.79 50.60
N GLN A 13 28.28 -23.22 50.23
CA GLN A 13 29.57 -23.59 50.83
C GLN A 13 29.89 -22.88 52.15
N LEU A 14 29.16 -21.82 52.52
CA LEU A 14 29.31 -21.13 53.82
C LEU A 14 28.44 -21.73 54.95
N ILE A 15 27.57 -22.71 54.65
CA ILE A 15 26.64 -23.30 55.65
C ILE A 15 27.23 -24.54 56.35
N THR A 16 28.34 -25.10 55.88
CA THR A 16 28.98 -26.24 56.56
C THR A 16 30.30 -25.81 57.21
N VAL A 17 30.23 -25.23 58.41
CA VAL A 17 30.94 -25.64 59.64
C VAL A 17 30.66 -24.60 60.74
N ASN A 18 29.56 -24.78 61.47
CA ASN A 18 29.50 -24.85 62.94
C ASN A 18 28.04 -24.77 63.39
N LYS A 19 27.45 -25.95 63.64
CA LYS A 19 26.15 -26.14 64.29
C LYS A 19 26.23 -25.66 65.74
N THR A 20 25.65 -24.49 66.02
CA THR A 20 25.08 -24.20 67.35
C THR A 20 23.61 -24.59 67.32
N ASN A 21 23.28 -25.59 68.14
CA ASN A 21 21.97 -26.25 68.19
C ASN A 21 20.84 -25.28 68.59
N ALA A 22 19.79 -25.25 67.78
CA ALA A 22 18.63 -24.38 67.93
C ALA A 22 17.75 -24.75 69.15
N GLN A 23 17.42 -23.75 69.97
CA GLN A 23 16.56 -23.87 71.17
C GLN A 23 15.04 -23.88 70.87
N CYS A 24 14.59 -24.41 69.73
CA CYS A 24 13.16 -24.56 69.44
C CYS A 24 12.91 -25.71 68.44
N PRO A 25 12.41 -26.88 68.90
CA PRO A 25 12.22 -28.07 68.06
C PRO A 25 11.25 -27.88 66.88
N GLU A 26 10.30 -26.95 66.98
CA GLU A 26 9.32 -26.69 65.92
C GLU A 26 9.94 -25.96 64.71
N ALA A 27 11.03 -25.21 64.90
CA ALA A 27 11.77 -24.51 63.84
C ALA A 27 12.41 -25.49 62.84
N GLN A 28 12.88 -26.64 63.34
CA GLN A 28 13.58 -27.64 62.53
C GLN A 28 12.60 -28.41 61.62
N SER A 29 11.34 -28.57 62.05
CA SER A 29 10.25 -29.13 61.24
C SER A 29 9.75 -28.15 60.17
N TYR A 30 9.82 -26.84 60.44
CA TYR A 30 9.38 -25.81 59.50
C TYR A 30 10.41 -25.52 58.40
N VAL A 31 11.71 -25.49 58.75
CA VAL A 31 12.81 -25.36 57.77
C VAL A 31 12.86 -26.58 56.85
N SER A 32 12.66 -27.80 57.36
CA SER A 32 12.66 -29.01 56.52
C SER A 32 11.51 -29.03 55.50
N LYS A 33 10.36 -28.40 55.80
CA LYS A 33 9.24 -28.24 54.85
C LYS A 33 9.53 -27.23 53.75
N ILE A 34 10.33 -26.19 54.01
CA ILE A 34 10.77 -25.23 52.99
C ILE A 34 11.85 -25.85 52.10
N GLU A 35 12.78 -26.62 52.69
CA GLU A 35 13.84 -27.32 51.95
C GLU A 35 13.28 -28.43 51.04
N GLN A 36 12.16 -29.06 51.40
CA GLN A 36 11.46 -30.02 50.52
C GLN A 36 10.77 -29.38 49.30
N ALA A 37 10.58 -28.05 49.25
CA ALA A 37 9.98 -27.36 48.10
C ALA A 37 10.98 -27.09 46.96
N ASP A 38 12.27 -27.32 47.18
CA ASP A 38 13.33 -27.18 46.18
C ASP A 38 13.54 -28.43 45.29
N SER A 39 12.92 -29.56 45.62
CA SER A 39 13.00 -30.80 44.83
C SER A 39 11.87 -30.98 43.81
N TRP A 40 10.95 -30.02 43.68
CA TRP A 40 9.84 -30.09 42.72
C TRP A 40 10.27 -29.68 41.31
N THR A 41 9.76 -30.36 40.30
CA THR A 41 10.01 -29.97 38.91
C THR A 41 9.25 -28.69 38.55
N PRO A 42 9.70 -27.91 37.53
CA PRO A 42 9.05 -26.67 37.12
C PRO A 42 7.56 -26.81 36.77
N THR A 43 7.11 -27.99 36.34
CA THR A 43 5.71 -28.29 36.00
C THR A 43 4.85 -28.57 37.24
N GLU A 44 5.43 -29.18 38.29
CA GLU A 44 4.79 -29.37 39.60
C GLU A 44 4.65 -28.04 40.36
N ARG A 45 5.59 -27.10 40.17
CA ARG A 45 5.51 -25.72 40.72
C ARG A 45 4.42 -24.85 40.10
N VAL A 46 3.92 -25.18 38.91
CA VAL A 46 2.90 -24.38 38.19
C VAL A 46 1.49 -24.93 38.40
N SER A 47 1.35 -26.24 38.69
CA SER A 47 0.06 -26.94 38.79
C SER A 47 -0.54 -27.02 40.20
N SER A 48 0.21 -26.69 41.26
CA SER A 48 -0.30 -26.73 42.65
C SER A 48 -1.11 -25.51 43.09
N GLY A 49 -1.27 -24.50 42.23
CA GLY A 49 -2.21 -23.40 42.40
C GLY A 49 -2.37 -22.85 43.81
N ASP A 50 -1.33 -22.24 44.41
CA ASP A 50 -1.45 -21.27 45.53
C ASP A 50 -0.12 -20.56 45.84
N LYS A 51 0.16 -19.48 45.10
CA LYS A 51 1.36 -18.61 45.22
C LYS A 51 1.35 -17.66 46.42
N ILE A 52 0.45 -17.85 47.37
CA ILE A 52 0.38 -17.10 48.64
C ILE A 52 1.26 -17.78 49.72
N GLN A 53 1.51 -19.09 49.64
CA GLN A 53 2.15 -19.84 50.73
C GLN A 53 3.60 -19.44 51.03
N ALA A 54 4.45 -19.09 50.06
CA ALA A 54 5.85 -18.74 50.33
C ALA A 54 6.00 -17.43 51.15
N TRP A 55 5.13 -16.44 50.92
CA TRP A 55 5.17 -15.17 51.65
C TRP A 55 4.51 -15.28 53.03
N THR A 56 3.47 -16.08 53.17
CA THR A 56 2.88 -16.39 54.48
C THR A 56 3.84 -17.23 55.32
N GLN A 57 4.57 -18.17 54.72
CA GLN A 57 5.63 -18.94 55.39
C GLN A 57 6.82 -18.05 55.79
N LEU A 58 7.24 -17.11 54.93
CA LEU A 58 8.28 -16.13 55.25
C LEU A 58 7.83 -15.16 56.36
N GLY A 59 6.59 -14.67 56.29
CA GLY A 59 5.97 -13.80 57.29
C GLY A 59 5.81 -14.49 58.65
N THR A 60 5.46 -15.78 58.65
CA THR A 60 5.36 -16.61 59.85
C THR A 60 6.75 -16.93 60.41
N TRP A 61 7.75 -17.18 59.55
CA TRP A 61 9.16 -17.36 59.96
C TRP A 61 9.72 -16.13 60.65
N TYR A 62 9.49 -14.92 60.12
CA TYR A 62 9.97 -13.68 60.75
C TYR A 62 9.23 -13.37 62.06
N ASN A 63 7.93 -13.67 62.17
CA ASN A 63 7.19 -13.54 63.44
C ASN A 63 7.72 -14.52 64.49
N TYR A 64 7.93 -15.76 64.10
CA TYR A 64 8.49 -16.81 64.95
C TYR A 64 9.94 -16.51 65.36
N ARG A 65 10.75 -15.96 64.45
CA ARG A 65 12.12 -15.51 64.72
C ARG A 65 12.14 -14.31 65.68
N CYS A 66 11.17 -13.40 65.56
CA CYS A 66 10.95 -12.33 66.53
C CYS A 66 10.68 -12.90 67.94
N GLU A 67 9.83 -13.92 68.04
CA GLU A 67 9.48 -14.61 69.31
C GLU A 67 10.65 -15.42 69.91
N CYS A 68 11.40 -16.16 69.07
CA CYS A 68 12.43 -17.10 69.51
C CYS A 68 13.84 -16.50 69.68
N GLU A 69 14.24 -15.53 68.86
CA GLU A 69 15.59 -14.95 68.92
C GLU A 69 15.66 -13.70 69.80
N ASN A 70 14.56 -12.94 69.94
CA ASN A 70 14.61 -11.60 70.56
C ASN A 70 13.47 -11.29 71.55
N GLY A 71 12.36 -12.04 71.53
CA GLY A 71 11.13 -11.71 72.28
C GLY A 71 11.20 -11.82 73.81
N GLY A 72 12.26 -12.41 74.37
CA GLY A 72 12.45 -12.51 75.82
C GLY A 72 13.31 -11.42 76.46
N ASN A 73 14.14 -10.72 75.67
CA ASN A 73 15.22 -9.86 76.19
C ASN A 73 15.20 -8.40 75.67
N LEU A 74 14.19 -8.01 74.87
CA LEU A 74 14.04 -6.64 74.39
C LEU A 74 13.07 -5.83 75.28
N SER A 75 13.34 -4.53 75.43
CA SER A 75 12.40 -3.60 76.06
C SER A 75 11.14 -3.42 75.19
N ASP A 76 10.00 -3.09 75.79
CA ASP A 76 8.74 -2.90 75.04
C ASP A 76 8.88 -1.85 73.91
N THR A 77 9.72 -0.84 74.12
CA THR A 77 10.01 0.21 73.13
C THR A 77 10.85 -0.29 71.95
N ASP A 78 11.85 -1.14 72.22
CA ASP A 78 12.69 -1.72 71.16
C ASP A 78 11.98 -2.84 70.39
N LEU A 79 11.12 -3.58 71.09
CA LEU A 79 10.22 -4.57 70.48
C LEU A 79 9.24 -3.89 69.51
N GLN A 80 8.67 -2.74 69.89
CA GLN A 80 7.83 -1.94 68.98
C GLN A 80 8.60 -1.50 67.74
N ARG A 81 9.82 -0.96 67.89
CA ARG A 81 10.65 -0.52 66.75
C ARG A 81 10.98 -1.68 65.81
N LEU A 82 11.26 -2.86 66.34
CA LEU A 82 11.51 -4.06 65.54
C LEU A 82 10.25 -4.46 64.75
N VAL A 83 9.08 -4.48 65.40
CA VAL A 83 7.79 -4.76 64.75
C VAL A 83 7.49 -3.74 63.65
N ASP A 84 7.72 -2.45 63.89
CA ASP A 84 7.53 -1.39 62.90
C ASP A 84 8.47 -1.57 61.70
N HIS A 85 9.73 -1.92 61.94
CA HIS A 85 10.70 -2.17 60.88
C HIS A 85 10.34 -3.43 60.06
N LEU A 86 9.86 -4.49 60.71
CA LEU A 86 9.37 -5.70 60.04
C LEU A 86 8.14 -5.41 59.17
N ASN A 87 7.19 -4.63 59.69
CA ASN A 87 6.01 -4.21 58.93
C ASN A 87 6.36 -3.27 57.77
N MET A 88 7.37 -2.41 57.92
CA MET A 88 7.88 -1.57 56.84
C MET A 88 8.45 -2.41 55.69
N ILE A 89 9.29 -3.42 55.99
CA ILE A 89 9.84 -4.32 54.96
C ILE A 89 8.73 -5.12 54.27
N LYS A 90 7.77 -5.65 55.04
CA LYS A 90 6.59 -6.35 54.48
C LYS A 90 5.72 -5.44 53.61
N GLY A 91 5.60 -4.17 53.98
CA GLY A 91 4.93 -3.14 53.18
C GLY A 91 5.64 -2.84 51.86
N GLN A 92 6.98 -2.78 51.87
CA GLN A 92 7.78 -2.62 50.65
C GLN A 92 7.66 -3.84 49.71
N ILE A 93 7.62 -5.05 50.26
CA ILE A 93 7.40 -6.28 49.48
C ILE A 93 6.00 -6.29 48.86
N SER A 94 4.96 -5.97 49.65
CA SER A 94 3.57 -5.91 49.17
C SER A 94 3.37 -4.82 48.11
N SER A 95 4.06 -3.69 48.23
CA SER A 95 4.03 -2.60 47.24
C SER A 95 4.68 -3.00 45.91
N LYS A 96 5.81 -3.71 45.95
CA LYS A 96 6.61 -4.05 44.76
C LYS A 96 6.07 -5.25 43.98
N TYR A 97 5.28 -6.11 44.61
CA TYR A 97 4.72 -7.34 44.03
C TYR A 97 3.20 -7.47 44.24
N SER A 98 2.50 -6.33 44.25
CA SER A 98 1.08 -6.19 44.63
C SER A 98 0.09 -7.06 43.85
N SER A 99 0.43 -7.49 42.63
CA SER A 99 -0.39 -8.34 41.78
C SER A 99 -0.52 -9.80 42.25
N TYR A 100 0.10 -10.19 43.37
CA TYR A 100 0.18 -11.58 43.85
C TYR A 100 -0.34 -11.81 45.28
N GLY A 101 -1.07 -10.84 45.87
CA GLY A 101 -1.70 -10.94 47.20
C GLY A 101 -1.02 -10.09 48.29
N SER A 102 -1.66 -9.96 49.47
CA SER A 102 -1.17 -9.14 50.60
C SER A 102 -0.41 -9.96 51.64
N VAL A 103 0.73 -9.44 52.13
CA VAL A 103 1.51 -10.07 53.21
C VAL A 103 0.95 -9.65 54.58
N PRO A 104 0.63 -10.58 55.51
CA PRO A 104 0.10 -10.22 56.83
C PRO A 104 1.07 -9.43 57.72
N SER A 105 0.57 -8.42 58.42
CA SER A 105 1.33 -7.61 59.37
C SER A 105 1.65 -8.37 60.67
N THR A 106 2.78 -8.03 61.29
CA THR A 106 3.20 -8.52 62.61
C THR A 106 2.71 -7.57 63.70
N SER A 107 2.17 -8.10 64.79
CA SER A 107 1.85 -7.32 66.00
C SER A 107 2.88 -7.57 67.11
N ILE A 108 2.95 -6.69 68.11
CA ILE A 108 3.80 -6.89 69.29
C ILE A 108 3.44 -8.20 70.00
N SER A 109 2.15 -8.54 70.06
CA SER A 109 1.67 -9.79 70.68
C SER A 109 2.15 -11.05 69.98
N ASP A 110 2.50 -10.97 68.68
CA ASP A 110 3.09 -12.10 67.94
C ASP A 110 4.58 -12.28 68.25
N CYS A 111 5.24 -11.26 68.80
CA CYS A 111 6.65 -11.27 69.16
C CYS A 111 6.91 -11.48 70.66
N LYS A 112 5.89 -11.35 71.53
CA LYS A 112 6.03 -11.61 72.98
C LYS A 112 5.87 -13.09 73.27
N LYS A 113 6.89 -13.70 73.87
CA LYS A 113 6.89 -15.11 74.29
C LYS A 113 5.70 -15.36 75.23
N LYS A 114 4.77 -16.24 74.86
CA LYS A 114 3.61 -16.59 75.72
C LYS A 114 4.08 -17.35 76.95
N THR A 115 4.25 -16.67 78.08
CA THR A 115 4.46 -17.29 79.39
C THR A 115 3.18 -18.00 79.84
N LYS A 116 3.21 -19.33 79.88
CA LYS A 116 2.20 -20.11 80.62
C LYS A 116 2.44 -19.93 82.12
N ASN A 117 1.38 -19.54 82.84
CA ASN A 117 1.31 -19.41 84.29
C ASN A 117 1.99 -20.56 85.05
N GLY A 118 2.70 -20.20 86.13
CA GLY A 118 3.20 -21.16 87.11
C GLY A 118 4.12 -20.58 88.20
N SER A 119 3.60 -19.61 88.97
CA SER A 119 3.77 -19.44 90.44
C SER A 119 5.17 -19.33 91.08
N ASN A 120 5.39 -18.22 91.81
CA ASN A 120 6.10 -18.03 93.11
C ASN A 120 7.52 -18.62 93.31
N ALA A 121 8.52 -17.98 93.95
CA ALA A 121 8.65 -16.75 94.72
C ALA A 121 10.17 -16.42 94.85
N SER A 122 10.46 -15.17 95.22
CA SER A 122 11.67 -14.61 95.89
C SER A 122 12.90 -15.51 96.09
N SER A 123 14.15 -15.07 95.90
CA SER A 123 14.75 -13.83 96.41
C SER A 123 16.15 -13.58 95.82
N LYS A 124 16.48 -12.30 95.64
CA LYS A 124 17.81 -11.64 95.60
C LYS A 124 19.05 -12.54 95.51
N LEU A 125 19.93 -12.24 94.54
CA LEU A 125 21.32 -11.86 94.83
C LEU A 125 22.05 -11.30 93.61
N ASN A 126 22.99 -10.42 93.91
CA ASN A 126 23.74 -9.55 93.04
C ASN A 126 25.04 -10.23 92.56
N ASN A 127 25.58 -9.72 91.44
CA ASN A 127 26.98 -9.69 91.01
C ASN A 127 27.68 -10.93 90.37
N ASN A 128 28.29 -10.58 89.22
CA ASN A 128 29.65 -10.88 88.72
C ASN A 128 29.95 -11.99 87.67
N SER A 129 30.48 -11.51 86.53
CA SER A 129 31.58 -12.01 85.66
C SER A 129 31.62 -13.46 85.14
N ASN A 130 31.63 -13.68 83.81
CA ASN A 130 32.84 -14.02 83.01
C ASN A 130 32.57 -14.59 81.58
N SER A 131 33.53 -14.24 80.70
CA SER A 131 34.06 -14.84 79.45
C SER A 131 33.17 -15.39 78.30
N LYS A 132 33.30 -14.78 77.10
CA LYS A 132 32.92 -15.34 75.79
C LYS A 132 33.94 -16.40 75.32
N SER A 133 33.51 -17.44 74.59
CA SER A 133 34.40 -18.50 74.05
C SER A 133 35.15 -18.05 72.79
N SER A 134 36.31 -18.65 72.49
CA SER A 134 37.19 -18.28 71.37
C SER A 134 36.53 -18.40 69.99
N THR A 135 35.64 -19.38 69.79
CA THR A 135 34.87 -19.58 68.55
C THR A 135 33.79 -18.51 68.36
N GLN A 136 33.22 -18.00 69.46
CA GLN A 136 32.24 -16.92 69.46
C GLN A 136 32.91 -15.58 69.10
N ILE A 137 34.12 -15.35 69.60
CA ILE A 137 34.95 -14.19 69.27
C ILE A 137 35.39 -14.23 67.80
N GLU A 138 35.76 -15.40 67.26
CA GLU A 138 36.15 -15.55 65.85
C GLU A 138 34.97 -15.34 64.89
N MET A 139 33.78 -15.86 65.20
CA MET A 139 32.57 -15.66 64.39
C MET A 139 32.08 -14.20 64.42
N GLU A 140 32.12 -13.54 65.58
CA GLU A 140 31.86 -12.09 65.69
C GLU A 140 32.83 -11.28 64.82
N ASN A 141 34.12 -11.63 64.82
CA ASN A 141 35.13 -10.96 64.00
C ASN A 141 34.91 -11.16 62.49
N ARG A 142 34.52 -12.37 62.03
CA ARG A 142 34.18 -12.61 60.61
C ARG A 142 32.95 -11.83 60.16
N LEU A 143 31.92 -11.75 61.00
CA LEU A 143 30.72 -10.99 60.72
C LEU A 143 31.01 -9.48 60.64
N VAL A 144 31.87 -8.98 61.53
CA VAL A 144 32.36 -7.58 61.52
C VAL A 144 33.12 -7.28 60.22
N ASN A 145 34.02 -8.17 59.80
CA ASN A 145 34.76 -8.05 58.54
C ASN A 145 33.84 -8.05 57.31
N TYR A 146 32.87 -8.96 57.26
CA TYR A 146 31.87 -9.03 56.18
C TYR A 146 30.99 -7.77 56.14
N ASN A 147 30.47 -7.31 57.29
CA ASN A 147 29.64 -6.11 57.38
C ASN A 147 30.42 -4.85 56.98
N LYS A 148 31.71 -4.75 57.35
CA LYS A 148 32.61 -3.67 56.93
C LYS A 148 32.77 -3.67 55.40
N ALA A 149 33.04 -4.83 54.79
CA ALA A 149 33.15 -4.96 53.33
C ALA A 149 31.84 -4.69 52.59
N MET A 150 30.70 -5.13 53.14
CA MET A 150 29.38 -4.89 52.56
C MET A 150 28.97 -3.41 52.64
N ASN A 151 29.36 -2.71 53.72
CA ASN A 151 29.20 -1.26 53.82
C ASN A 151 30.05 -0.51 52.78
N LEU A 152 31.31 -0.91 52.59
CA LEU A 152 32.18 -0.34 51.56
C LEU A 152 31.63 -0.57 50.14
N LYS A 153 31.14 -1.79 49.86
CA LYS A 153 30.43 -2.13 48.61
C LYS A 153 29.21 -1.24 48.41
N THR A 154 28.33 -1.16 49.41
CA THR A 154 27.07 -0.39 49.34
C THR A 154 27.34 1.09 49.11
N GLN A 155 28.36 1.65 49.76
CA GLN A 155 28.79 3.04 49.53
C GLN A 155 29.24 3.26 48.09
N GLY A 156 30.12 2.41 47.54
CA GLY A 156 30.58 2.56 46.16
C GLY A 156 29.49 2.32 45.11
N GLU A 157 28.55 1.40 45.36
CA GLU A 157 27.37 1.21 44.51
C GLU A 157 26.42 2.42 44.57
N ASN A 158 26.23 3.03 45.75
CA ASN A 158 25.39 4.22 45.90
C ASN A 158 25.99 5.43 45.18
N ILE A 159 27.31 5.62 45.21
CA ILE A 159 28.00 6.66 44.42
C ILE A 159 27.76 6.44 42.93
N ALA A 160 27.94 5.20 42.44
CA ALA A 160 27.71 4.87 41.03
C ALA A 160 26.24 5.06 40.59
N ARG A 161 25.27 4.69 41.45
CA ARG A 161 23.83 4.89 41.19
C ARG A 161 23.44 6.36 41.23
N ALA A 162 23.94 7.13 42.20
CA ALA A 162 23.68 8.56 42.32
C ALA A 162 24.17 9.32 41.09
N TYR A 163 25.41 9.03 40.64
CA TYR A 163 25.94 9.57 39.40
C TYR A 163 25.07 9.22 38.18
N ALA A 164 24.66 7.94 38.03
CA ALA A 164 23.80 7.53 36.92
C ALA A 164 22.41 8.21 36.95
N GLN A 165 21.85 8.48 38.13
CA GLN A 165 20.59 9.19 38.30
C GLN A 165 20.72 10.68 37.96
N GLN A 166 21.79 11.33 38.40
CA GLN A 166 22.06 12.74 38.08
C GLN A 166 22.37 12.93 36.59
N VAL A 167 23.11 12.04 35.94
CA VAL A 167 23.30 12.12 34.49
C VAL A 167 21.97 11.95 33.74
N LYS A 168 21.06 11.11 34.23
CA LYS A 168 19.74 10.90 33.63
C LYS A 168 18.89 12.18 33.62
N SER A 169 19.00 13.06 34.62
CA SER A 169 18.22 14.31 34.64
C SER A 169 18.63 15.29 33.53
N TYR A 170 19.86 15.20 33.02
CA TYR A 170 20.35 16.00 31.89
C TYR A 170 20.10 15.33 30.53
N GLY A 171 19.49 14.13 30.49
CA GLY A 171 19.36 13.30 29.29
C GLY A 171 18.25 13.68 28.30
N GLN A 172 17.64 14.86 28.44
CA GLN A 172 16.58 15.35 27.56
C GLN A 172 16.81 16.84 27.21
N LEU A 173 16.52 17.20 25.96
CA LEU A 173 16.51 18.59 25.51
C LEU A 173 15.11 19.19 25.66
N ASN A 174 15.04 20.40 26.23
CA ASN A 174 13.81 21.19 26.30
C ASN A 174 13.19 21.42 24.91
N SER A 175 11.88 21.67 24.86
CA SER A 175 11.24 22.21 23.67
C SER A 175 11.76 23.63 23.42
N THR A 176 12.39 23.87 22.27
CA THR A 176 12.97 25.17 21.91
C THR A 176 12.36 25.66 20.61
N SER A 177 12.22 26.98 20.46
CA SER A 177 11.69 27.62 19.25
C SER A 177 12.78 28.07 18.26
N THR A 178 14.05 28.08 18.65
CA THR A 178 15.17 28.48 17.78
C THR A 178 16.35 27.50 17.82
N PRO A 179 17.13 27.41 16.73
CA PRO A 179 18.39 26.65 16.65
C PRO A 179 19.45 27.08 17.67
N GLU A 180 19.58 28.37 17.95
CA GLU A 180 20.57 28.91 18.91
C GLU A 180 20.30 28.40 20.33
N VAL A 181 19.04 28.48 20.78
CA VAL A 181 18.61 28.02 22.11
C VAL A 181 18.71 26.49 22.22
N LEU A 182 18.53 25.76 21.11
CA LEU A 182 18.75 24.32 21.08
C LEU A 182 20.22 23.97 21.36
N LEU A 183 21.17 24.67 20.72
CA LEU A 183 22.60 24.44 20.89
C LEU A 183 23.09 24.86 22.28
N GLU A 184 22.59 25.98 22.80
CA GLU A 184 22.90 26.45 24.15
C GLU A 184 22.47 25.40 25.21
N ASN A 185 21.22 24.91 25.11
CA ASN A 185 20.72 23.86 26.00
C ASN A 185 21.52 22.55 25.88
N PHE A 186 21.91 22.18 24.67
CA PHE A 186 22.76 21.00 24.45
C PHE A 186 24.14 21.15 25.08
N ASN A 187 24.81 22.28 24.84
CA ASN A 187 26.13 22.56 25.38
C ASN A 187 26.10 22.63 26.90
N SER A 188 25.07 23.25 27.49
CA SER A 188 24.85 23.30 28.94
C SER A 188 24.67 21.89 29.53
N ASN A 189 23.81 21.05 28.94
CA ASN A 189 23.61 19.68 29.42
C ASN A 189 24.88 18.82 29.26
N MET A 190 25.63 18.99 28.16
CA MET A 190 26.89 18.28 27.94
C MET A 190 27.96 18.70 28.95
N GLN A 191 28.05 19.99 29.27
CA GLN A 191 28.96 20.51 30.30
C GLN A 191 28.58 20.00 31.69
N ALA A 192 27.30 20.03 32.05
CA ALA A 192 26.82 19.51 33.34
C ALA A 192 27.15 18.02 33.50
N ILE A 193 27.03 17.21 32.43
CA ILE A 193 27.43 15.79 32.47
C ILE A 193 28.95 15.65 32.61
N ALA A 194 29.75 16.51 31.97
CA ALA A 194 31.22 16.49 32.10
C ALA A 194 31.67 16.86 33.52
N ASP A 195 31.01 17.83 34.15
CA ASP A 195 31.27 18.23 35.53
C ASP A 195 30.91 17.09 36.51
N LEU A 196 29.78 16.42 36.28
CA LEU A 196 29.39 15.21 37.02
C LEU A 196 30.37 14.06 36.83
N GLU A 197 30.96 13.89 35.65
CA GLU A 197 32.01 12.88 35.40
C GLU A 197 33.28 13.18 36.19
N ALA A 198 33.69 14.45 36.25
CA ALA A 198 34.84 14.90 37.04
C ALA A 198 34.60 14.69 38.55
N GLN A 199 33.42 15.09 39.04
CA GLN A 199 33.03 14.89 40.44
C GLN A 199 32.97 13.40 40.80
N ASN A 200 32.31 12.58 39.99
CA ASN A 200 32.25 11.14 40.20
C ASN A 200 33.64 10.49 40.15
N LYS A 201 34.58 10.98 39.34
CA LYS A 201 35.97 10.50 39.35
C LYS A 201 36.66 10.81 40.69
N ALA A 202 36.47 12.01 41.24
CA ALA A 202 37.01 12.42 42.54
C ALA A 202 36.40 11.59 43.69
N ASP A 203 35.08 11.44 43.73
CA ASP A 203 34.36 10.65 44.74
C ASP A 203 34.80 9.18 44.69
N ASN A 204 34.98 8.63 43.49
CA ASN A 204 35.46 7.27 43.29
C ASN A 204 36.92 7.08 43.73
N LEU A 205 37.79 8.08 43.58
CA LEU A 205 39.17 8.04 44.04
C LEU A 205 39.26 8.12 45.57
N SER A 206 38.46 9.00 46.19
CA SER A 206 38.32 9.07 47.64
C SER A 206 37.83 7.74 48.21
N GLN A 207 36.79 7.15 47.62
CA GLN A 207 36.25 5.85 48.07
C GLN A 207 37.22 4.69 47.85
N LEU A 208 37.98 4.70 46.74
CA LEU A 208 39.03 3.72 46.48
C LEU A 208 40.14 3.82 47.54
N SER A 209 40.57 5.05 47.86
CA SER A 209 41.56 5.32 48.91
C SER A 209 41.07 4.80 50.26
N ASN A 210 39.82 5.08 50.65
CA ASN A 210 39.24 4.61 51.91
C ASN A 210 39.16 3.08 51.97
N THR A 211 38.79 2.43 50.86
CA THR A 211 38.71 0.96 50.78
C THR A 211 40.09 0.30 50.80
N LEU A 212 41.08 0.90 50.13
CA LEU A 212 42.48 0.43 50.12
C LEU A 212 43.16 0.64 51.46
N SER A 213 43.02 1.81 52.09
CA SER A 213 43.53 2.07 53.44
C SER A 213 42.92 1.11 54.46
N SER A 214 41.62 0.82 54.35
CA SER A 214 40.97 -0.21 55.17
C SER A 214 41.58 -1.60 54.93
N SER A 215 41.78 -1.99 53.67
CA SER A 215 42.34 -3.30 53.30
C SER A 215 43.80 -3.45 53.76
N LEU A 216 44.61 -2.39 53.62
CA LEU A 216 46.01 -2.34 54.03
C LEU A 216 46.15 -2.37 55.55
N ASN A 217 45.29 -1.66 56.28
CA ASN A 217 45.25 -1.75 57.74
C ASN A 217 44.85 -3.16 58.22
N ASP A 218 43.88 -3.79 57.56
CA ASP A 218 43.47 -5.17 57.86
C ASP A 218 44.62 -6.16 57.55
N LEU A 219 45.37 -5.96 56.47
CA LEU A 219 46.59 -6.73 56.15
C LEU A 219 47.72 -6.53 57.16
N SER A 220 48.03 -5.28 57.54
CA SER A 220 49.11 -4.96 58.48
C SER A 220 48.83 -5.44 59.91
N THR A 221 47.56 -5.64 60.25
CA THR A 221 47.13 -6.17 61.55
C THR A 221 46.95 -7.69 61.56
N GLY A 222 47.26 -8.39 60.45
CA GLY A 222 47.15 -9.85 60.32
C GLY A 222 45.74 -10.38 60.03
N ASN A 223 44.78 -9.50 59.72
CA ASN A 223 43.39 -9.84 59.38
C ASN A 223 43.21 -10.06 57.87
N TYR A 224 43.75 -11.17 57.37
CA TYR A 224 43.76 -11.52 55.94
C TYR A 224 42.35 -11.71 55.34
N GLU A 225 41.39 -12.19 56.14
CA GLU A 225 40.01 -12.39 55.72
C GLU A 225 39.26 -11.06 55.51
N GLY A 226 39.46 -10.07 56.39
CA GLY A 226 38.93 -8.70 56.22
C GLY A 226 39.52 -8.00 54.99
N ALA A 227 40.80 -8.23 54.69
CA ALA A 227 41.43 -7.72 53.49
C ALA A 227 40.88 -8.38 52.20
N MET A 228 40.62 -9.69 52.23
CA MET A 228 40.01 -10.41 51.10
C MET A 228 38.58 -9.93 50.82
N PHE A 229 37.74 -9.77 51.83
CA PHE A 229 36.37 -9.25 51.65
C PHE A 229 36.36 -7.80 51.14
N SER A 230 37.28 -6.96 51.63
CA SER A 230 37.44 -5.59 51.13
C SER A 230 37.90 -5.58 49.66
N ALA A 231 38.78 -6.49 49.24
CA ALA A 231 39.19 -6.65 47.84
C ALA A 231 38.05 -7.13 46.92
N LEU A 232 37.20 -8.06 47.39
CA LEU A 232 35.99 -8.46 46.66
C LEU A 232 34.99 -7.29 46.52
N SER A 233 34.86 -6.44 47.55
CA SER A 233 34.03 -5.23 47.48
C SER A 233 34.52 -4.25 46.39
N LEU A 234 35.82 -4.18 46.13
CA LEU A 234 36.39 -3.34 45.05
C LEU A 234 36.00 -3.83 43.65
N LEU A 235 35.92 -5.14 43.44
CA LEU A 235 35.50 -5.74 42.17
C LEU A 235 34.03 -5.43 41.88
N ASP A 236 33.16 -5.61 42.87
CA ASP A 236 31.72 -5.31 42.77
C ASP A 236 31.46 -3.82 42.54
N GLN A 237 32.17 -2.95 43.26
CA GLN A 237 32.14 -1.51 43.02
C GLN A 237 32.63 -1.17 41.60
N GLY A 238 33.62 -1.90 41.09
CA GLY A 238 34.13 -1.75 39.73
C GLY A 238 33.08 -2.05 38.65
N GLU A 239 32.23 -3.05 38.86
CA GLU A 239 31.12 -3.38 37.95
C GLU A 239 30.06 -2.28 37.94
N ALA A 240 29.62 -1.83 39.12
CA ALA A 240 28.65 -0.73 39.24
C ALA A 240 29.16 0.58 38.58
N LYS A 241 30.45 0.90 38.75
CA LYS A 241 31.10 2.05 38.10
C LYS A 241 31.10 1.92 36.57
N ARG A 242 31.42 0.73 36.04
CA ARG A 242 31.39 0.47 34.58
C ARG A 242 29.98 0.60 34.02
N GLU A 243 28.96 0.10 34.72
CA GLU A 243 27.56 0.23 34.31
C GLU A 243 27.10 1.69 34.31
N ALA A 244 27.45 2.46 35.34
CA ALA A 244 27.12 3.87 35.43
C ALA A 244 27.81 4.70 34.32
N ARG A 245 29.06 4.39 33.97
CA ARG A 245 29.75 5.00 32.80
C ARG A 245 29.04 4.67 31.48
N ARG A 246 28.66 3.41 31.25
CA ARG A 246 27.88 3.01 30.06
C ARG A 246 26.55 3.78 29.96
N LYS A 247 25.85 3.97 31.08
CA LYS A 247 24.61 4.76 31.15
C LYS A 247 24.83 6.24 30.84
N ALA A 248 25.94 6.82 31.31
CA ALA A 248 26.30 8.20 31.00
C ALA A 248 26.65 8.40 29.52
N GLU A 249 27.46 7.49 28.94
CA GLU A 249 27.78 7.50 27.51
C GLU A 249 26.52 7.34 26.64
N ALA A 250 25.61 6.43 27.02
CA ALA A 250 24.32 6.27 26.34
C ALA A 250 23.47 7.54 26.40
N THR A 251 23.54 8.28 27.51
CA THR A 251 22.81 9.55 27.69
C THR A 251 23.41 10.67 26.80
N LYS A 252 24.74 10.79 26.74
CA LYS A 252 25.44 11.71 25.80
C LYS A 252 25.08 11.41 24.34
N ARG A 253 25.10 10.12 23.95
CA ARG A 253 24.69 9.69 22.59
C ARG A 253 23.23 10.04 22.28
N ARG A 254 22.32 9.85 23.24
CA ARG A 254 20.91 10.23 23.11
C ARG A 254 20.75 11.74 22.91
N LEU A 255 21.48 12.57 23.68
CA LEU A 255 21.44 14.03 23.52
C LEU A 255 21.95 14.47 22.14
N ALA A 256 23.08 13.91 21.68
CA ALA A 256 23.62 14.21 20.35
C ALA A 256 22.62 13.84 19.24
N TYR A 257 21.97 12.68 19.35
CA TYR A 257 20.92 12.25 18.42
C TYR A 257 19.70 13.20 18.45
N GLN A 258 19.26 13.62 19.64
CA GLN A 258 18.14 14.55 19.77
C GLN A 258 18.44 15.94 19.17
N VAL A 259 19.67 16.47 19.34
CA VAL A 259 20.09 17.71 18.66
C VAL A 259 20.08 17.52 17.16
N GLN A 260 20.67 16.44 16.65
CA GLN A 260 20.73 16.18 15.22
C GLN A 260 19.31 16.13 14.60
N GLN A 261 18.38 15.43 15.24
CA GLN A 261 16.99 15.37 14.79
C GLN A 261 16.31 16.75 14.79
N LYS A 262 16.37 17.47 15.92
CA LYS A 262 15.71 18.79 16.04
C LYS A 262 16.34 19.83 15.10
N MET A 263 17.67 19.80 14.92
CA MET A 263 18.37 20.71 14.01
C MET A 263 18.06 20.42 12.54
N THR A 264 17.93 19.15 12.17
CA THR A 264 17.46 18.77 10.82
C THR A 264 16.06 19.31 10.57
N ALA A 265 15.15 19.22 11.55
CA ALA A 265 13.81 19.78 11.42
C ALA A 265 13.81 21.31 11.24
N PHE A 266 14.68 22.03 11.96
CA PHE A 266 14.86 23.48 11.76
C PHE A 266 15.40 23.80 10.35
N TYR A 267 16.36 23.03 9.86
CA TYR A 267 16.89 23.19 8.50
C TYR A 267 15.82 22.98 7.44
N THR A 268 15.08 21.87 7.52
CA THR A 268 13.96 21.60 6.60
C THR A 268 12.96 22.76 6.62
N LYS A 269 12.62 23.28 7.80
CA LYS A 269 11.69 24.41 7.91
C LYS A 269 12.24 25.71 7.33
N ALA A 270 13.53 25.98 7.50
CA ALA A 270 14.17 27.17 6.93
C ALA A 270 14.20 27.11 5.38
N VAL A 271 14.50 25.94 4.82
CA VAL A 271 14.44 25.71 3.36
C VAL A 271 13.02 25.88 2.85
N GLU A 272 12.02 25.29 3.52
CA GLU A 272 10.60 25.47 3.18
C GLU A 272 10.18 26.95 3.15
N LEU A 273 10.53 27.73 4.18
CA LEU A 273 10.21 29.16 4.25
C LEU A 273 10.92 29.96 3.17
N ASN A 274 12.15 29.58 2.81
CA ASN A 274 12.90 30.22 1.72
C ASN A 274 12.27 29.90 0.36
N ASP A 275 11.84 28.66 0.14
CA ASP A 275 11.11 28.24 -1.07
C ASP A 275 9.74 28.94 -1.19
N GLU A 276 9.02 29.11 -0.07
CA GLU A 276 7.79 29.90 -0.03
C GLU A 276 8.06 31.36 -0.43
N ALA A 277 9.15 31.96 0.09
CA ALA A 277 9.55 33.31 -0.28
C ALA A 277 9.91 33.41 -1.78
N ILE A 278 10.66 32.43 -2.33
CA ILE A 278 10.97 32.34 -3.76
C ILE A 278 9.66 32.37 -4.59
N ASN A 279 8.69 31.53 -4.23
CA ASN A 279 7.41 31.46 -4.93
C ASN A 279 6.62 32.79 -4.84
N GLN A 280 6.61 33.44 -3.68
CA GLN A 280 5.98 34.76 -3.52
C GLN A 280 6.66 35.83 -4.40
N TYR A 281 7.99 35.78 -4.55
CA TYR A 281 8.71 36.70 -5.43
C TYR A 281 8.50 36.37 -6.91
N TYR A 282 8.36 35.10 -7.28
CA TYR A 282 7.91 34.69 -8.61
C TYR A 282 6.53 35.28 -8.94
N GLU A 283 5.56 35.20 -8.01
CA GLU A 283 4.25 35.82 -8.16
C GLU A 283 4.34 37.35 -8.31
N LYS A 284 5.07 38.03 -7.41
CA LYS A 284 5.28 39.48 -7.49
C LYS A 284 5.93 39.87 -8.81
N ALA A 285 6.94 39.12 -9.27
CA ALA A 285 7.58 39.33 -10.56
C ALA A 285 6.58 39.15 -11.70
N ALA A 286 5.75 38.11 -11.68
CA ALA A 286 4.75 37.83 -12.71
C ALA A 286 3.68 38.92 -12.83
N TYR A 287 3.34 39.60 -11.73
CA TYR A 287 2.33 40.66 -11.70
C TYR A 287 2.91 42.09 -11.66
N ALA A 288 4.23 42.26 -11.66
CA ALA A 288 4.87 43.56 -11.73
C ALA A 288 4.60 44.25 -13.08
N TYR A 289 4.09 45.48 -13.04
CA TYR A 289 3.78 46.27 -14.23
C TYR A 289 5.04 46.85 -14.89
N SER A 290 5.92 47.46 -14.09
CA SER A 290 7.18 48.03 -14.58
C SER A 290 8.24 46.95 -14.81
N LYS A 291 9.18 47.21 -15.73
CA LYS A 291 10.30 46.30 -16.01
C LYS A 291 11.32 46.32 -14.87
N GLU A 292 11.49 47.46 -14.23
CA GLU A 292 12.44 47.68 -13.16
C GLU A 292 12.02 46.94 -11.88
N GLU A 293 10.73 46.97 -11.55
CA GLU A 293 10.18 46.21 -10.43
C GLU A 293 10.23 44.70 -10.69
N GLU A 294 9.85 44.26 -11.89
CA GLU A 294 10.02 42.87 -12.33
C GLU A 294 11.47 42.40 -12.16
N ALA A 295 12.44 43.17 -12.68
CA ALA A 295 13.85 42.83 -12.59
C ALA A 295 14.35 42.80 -11.13
N TYR A 296 13.84 43.70 -10.27
CA TYR A 296 14.15 43.69 -8.85
C TYR A 296 13.64 42.41 -8.16
N MET A 297 12.40 42.01 -8.42
CA MET A 297 11.83 40.77 -7.84
C MET A 297 12.58 39.54 -8.34
N LEU A 298 12.93 39.47 -9.63
CA LEU A 298 13.73 38.37 -10.20
C LEU A 298 15.13 38.29 -9.57
N ALA A 299 15.81 39.42 -9.38
CA ALA A 299 17.10 39.44 -8.69
C ALA A 299 16.98 38.99 -7.22
N TYR A 300 15.82 39.21 -6.58
CA TYR A 300 15.56 38.73 -5.23
C TYR A 300 15.37 37.21 -5.19
N ILE A 301 14.78 36.62 -6.24
CA ILE A 301 14.73 35.18 -6.40
C ILE A 301 16.14 34.60 -6.51
N ASP A 302 17.00 35.18 -7.36
CA ASP A 302 18.40 34.74 -7.49
C ASP A 302 19.15 34.81 -6.14
N ASN A 303 18.86 35.85 -5.33
CA ASN A 303 19.41 35.98 -3.97
C ASN A 303 18.94 34.83 -3.05
N LEU A 304 17.65 34.50 -3.05
CA LEU A 304 17.09 33.44 -2.22
C LEU A 304 17.52 32.04 -2.69
N GLU A 305 17.69 31.82 -4.00
CA GLU A 305 18.24 30.57 -4.54
C GLU A 305 19.70 30.39 -4.15
N CYS A 306 20.48 31.47 -4.18
CA CYS A 306 21.84 31.48 -3.64
C CYS A 306 21.84 31.15 -2.14
N HIS A 307 20.91 31.74 -1.36
CA HIS A 307 20.79 31.46 0.06
C HIS A 307 20.45 29.99 0.33
N LYS A 308 19.56 29.40 -0.46
CA LYS A 308 19.22 27.97 -0.39
C LYS A 308 20.44 27.08 -0.61
N LYS A 309 21.21 27.32 -1.67
CA LYS A 309 22.47 26.59 -1.92
C LYS A 309 23.49 26.78 -0.80
N ASN A 310 23.56 27.97 -0.21
CA ASN A 310 24.42 28.23 0.94
C ASN A 310 23.97 27.40 2.17
N MET A 311 22.67 27.34 2.46
CA MET A 311 22.12 26.49 3.51
C MET A 311 22.46 25.01 3.27
N GLU A 312 22.27 24.51 2.04
CA GLU A 312 22.56 23.12 1.66
C GLU A 312 24.04 22.77 1.85
N ASN A 313 24.95 23.63 1.36
CA ASN A 313 26.38 23.36 1.39
C ASN A 313 27.02 23.49 2.77
N ASN A 314 26.44 24.32 3.66
CA ASN A 314 27.01 24.65 4.96
C ASN A 314 26.19 24.13 6.14
N PHE A 315 25.16 23.31 5.91
CA PHE A 315 24.34 22.75 6.98
C PHE A 315 25.19 21.94 7.96
N SER A 316 25.05 22.27 9.25
CA SER A 316 25.73 21.59 10.34
C SER A 316 24.81 21.52 11.55
N TYR A 317 24.85 20.39 12.24
CA TYR A 317 24.09 20.19 13.47
C TYR A 317 24.73 20.87 14.70
N ASN A 318 25.94 21.44 14.55
CA ASN A 318 26.73 22.01 15.65
C ASN A 318 26.80 23.54 15.64
N ASN A 319 26.25 24.21 14.63
CA ASN A 319 26.23 25.67 14.54
C ASN A 319 25.00 26.15 13.78
N THR A 320 24.79 27.47 13.77
CA THR A 320 23.69 28.12 13.02
C THR A 320 24.19 29.03 11.91
N SER A 321 25.47 28.92 11.52
CA SER A 321 26.05 29.80 10.50
C SER A 321 25.40 29.66 9.12
N TRP A 322 24.81 28.50 8.84
CA TRP A 322 24.05 28.23 7.61
C TRP A 322 22.79 29.09 7.47
N LEU A 323 22.24 29.66 8.56
CA LEU A 323 21.11 30.60 8.50
C LEU A 323 21.51 31.99 7.97
N LYS A 324 22.80 32.31 7.86
CA LYS A 324 23.25 33.62 7.41
C LYS A 324 23.23 33.70 5.88
N ASN A 325 22.40 34.61 5.36
CA ASN A 325 22.41 34.93 3.94
C ASN A 325 23.55 35.89 3.60
N ASN A 326 24.63 35.36 3.01
CA ASN A 326 25.77 36.14 2.53
C ASN A 326 25.67 36.48 1.04
N CYS A 327 24.52 36.21 0.40
CA CYS A 327 24.31 36.53 -1.00
C CYS A 327 23.98 38.02 -1.17
N SER A 328 24.44 38.61 -2.27
CA SER A 328 24.26 40.05 -2.55
C SER A 328 22.78 40.43 -2.57
N VAL A 329 22.37 41.32 -1.67
CA VAL A 329 20.98 41.79 -1.59
C VAL A 329 20.70 42.72 -2.78
N PRO A 330 19.63 42.48 -3.56
CA PRO A 330 19.28 43.35 -4.67
C PRO A 330 18.92 44.77 -4.19
N VAL A 331 19.34 45.78 -4.94
CA VAL A 331 19.02 47.18 -4.65
C VAL A 331 17.80 47.60 -5.46
N LYS A 332 16.75 48.09 -4.77
CA LYS A 332 15.55 48.62 -5.42
C LYS A 332 15.89 49.94 -6.09
N LYS A 333 15.70 50.01 -7.41
CA LYS A 333 15.84 51.25 -8.18
C LYS A 333 14.52 52.00 -8.20
N ASN A 334 14.57 53.32 -8.07
CA ASN A 334 13.40 54.17 -8.34
C ASN A 334 13.09 54.12 -9.84
N TYR A 335 11.84 53.89 -10.19
CA TYR A 335 11.38 53.93 -11.58
C TYR A 335 10.46 55.11 -11.80
N THR A 336 10.53 55.67 -13.01
CA THR A 336 9.64 56.76 -13.43
C THR A 336 8.43 56.15 -14.11
N VAL A 337 7.23 56.58 -13.74
CA VAL A 337 6.01 56.16 -14.44
C VAL A 337 6.04 56.72 -15.86
N ASN A 338 5.99 55.85 -16.86
CA ASN A 338 5.97 56.28 -18.26
C ASN A 338 4.56 56.69 -18.65
N ASN A 339 4.30 58.01 -18.65
CA ASN A 339 3.03 58.57 -19.09
C ASN A 339 3.00 58.92 -20.59
N LEU A 340 4.10 58.65 -21.31
CA LEU A 340 4.25 59.01 -22.74
C LEU A 340 3.78 57.89 -23.69
N VAL A 341 3.59 56.67 -23.17
CA VAL A 341 3.11 55.50 -23.93
C VAL A 341 1.69 55.18 -23.48
N ALA A 342 0.78 54.88 -24.41
CA ALA A 342 -0.59 54.49 -24.08
C ALA A 342 -0.61 53.24 -23.18
N LYS A 343 -1.55 53.20 -22.22
CA LYS A 343 -1.62 52.14 -21.20
C LYS A 343 -1.78 50.74 -21.80
N ASP A 344 -2.58 50.60 -22.85
CA ASP A 344 -2.78 49.33 -23.57
C ASP A 344 -1.47 48.79 -24.15
N ILE A 345 -0.67 49.66 -24.77
CA ILE A 345 0.66 49.30 -25.31
C ILE A 345 1.61 48.89 -24.17
N GLN A 346 1.58 49.60 -23.04
CA GLN A 346 2.40 49.23 -21.88
C GLN A 346 2.00 47.87 -21.31
N TYR A 347 0.70 47.57 -21.21
CA TYR A 347 0.20 46.27 -20.79
C TYR A 347 0.63 45.14 -21.74
N ILE A 348 0.53 45.33 -23.05
CA ILE A 348 1.03 44.33 -24.01
C ILE A 348 2.54 44.12 -23.91
N ASN A 349 3.31 45.19 -23.71
CA ASN A 349 4.74 45.07 -23.51
C ASN A 349 5.07 44.30 -22.22
N ALA A 350 4.29 44.49 -21.15
CA ALA A 350 4.40 43.67 -19.94
C ALA A 350 4.05 42.21 -20.23
N ALA A 351 2.94 41.95 -20.91
CA ALA A 351 2.48 40.61 -21.27
C ALA A 351 3.54 39.83 -22.07
N LYS A 352 4.15 40.47 -23.09
CA LYS A 352 5.24 39.90 -23.89
C LYS A 352 6.46 39.52 -23.05
N ARG A 353 6.87 40.38 -22.10
CA ARG A 353 7.98 40.08 -21.17
C ARG A 353 7.65 38.89 -20.28
N LYS A 354 6.45 38.84 -19.69
CA LYS A 354 6.03 37.71 -18.85
C LYS A 354 6.01 36.41 -19.65
N TYR A 355 5.48 36.42 -20.87
CA TYR A 355 5.45 35.22 -21.70
C TYR A 355 6.86 34.77 -22.13
N ALA A 356 7.79 35.70 -22.34
CA ALA A 356 9.19 35.36 -22.57
C ALA A 356 9.84 34.73 -21.33
N LEU A 357 9.52 35.21 -20.12
CA LEU A 357 9.96 34.59 -18.87
C LEU A 357 9.38 33.18 -18.72
N TYR A 358 8.10 32.98 -18.99
CA TYR A 358 7.48 31.66 -19.01
C TYR A 358 8.21 30.70 -19.97
N LYS A 359 8.50 31.13 -21.21
CA LYS A 359 9.25 30.31 -22.17
C LYS A 359 10.69 30.00 -21.72
N LYS A 360 11.29 30.87 -20.89
CA LYS A 360 12.65 30.67 -20.38
C LYS A 360 12.69 29.77 -19.14
N THR A 361 11.74 29.92 -18.21
CA THR A 361 11.78 29.26 -16.91
C THR A 361 10.85 28.05 -16.80
N GLY A 362 9.81 27.96 -17.63
CA GLY A 362 8.74 26.98 -17.50
C GLY A 362 7.69 27.32 -16.42
N GLU A 363 7.88 28.42 -15.68
CA GLU A 363 7.05 28.77 -14.51
C GLU A 363 5.67 29.30 -14.93
N GLN A 364 4.63 28.54 -14.60
CA GLN A 364 3.23 28.79 -14.99
C GLN A 364 2.69 30.14 -14.52
N VAL A 365 3.21 30.68 -13.41
CA VAL A 365 2.82 31.98 -12.88
C VAL A 365 3.10 33.12 -13.87
N PHE A 366 4.18 33.03 -14.65
CA PHE A 366 4.47 34.02 -15.69
C PHE A 366 3.52 33.92 -16.88
N GLN A 367 3.06 32.71 -17.23
CA GLN A 367 2.00 32.55 -18.23
C GLN A 367 0.70 33.21 -17.76
N LYS A 368 0.32 33.03 -16.49
CA LYS A 368 -0.83 33.72 -15.86
C LYS A 368 -0.66 35.24 -15.87
N GLY A 369 0.51 35.74 -15.50
CA GLY A 369 0.85 37.16 -15.59
C GLY A 369 0.72 37.70 -17.02
N ALA A 370 1.21 36.95 -18.01
CA ALA A 370 1.10 37.31 -19.43
C ALA A 370 -0.36 37.41 -19.89
N MET A 371 -1.18 36.41 -19.57
CA MET A 371 -2.62 36.42 -19.87
C MET A 371 -3.33 37.60 -19.20
N ARG A 372 -3.03 37.88 -17.93
CA ARG A 372 -3.64 39.00 -17.19
C ARG A 372 -3.33 40.34 -17.85
N PHE A 373 -2.07 40.59 -18.18
CA PHE A 373 -1.68 41.86 -18.81
C PHE A 373 -2.22 41.98 -20.25
N ALA A 374 -2.29 40.88 -21.00
CA ALA A 374 -2.98 40.88 -22.30
C ALA A 374 -4.49 41.19 -22.16
N GLY A 375 -5.13 40.63 -21.13
CA GLY A 375 -6.52 40.94 -20.77
C GLY A 375 -6.73 42.40 -20.36
N LEU A 376 -5.83 42.97 -19.54
CA LEU A 376 -5.87 44.39 -19.18
C LEU A 376 -5.73 45.30 -20.40
N ALA A 377 -4.85 44.95 -21.35
CA ALA A 377 -4.73 45.67 -22.61
C ALA A 377 -6.02 45.60 -23.44
N ALA A 378 -6.66 44.43 -23.50
CA ALA A 378 -7.92 44.23 -24.20
C ALA A 378 -9.09 44.99 -23.53
N THR A 379 -9.10 45.12 -22.20
CA THR A 379 -10.08 45.95 -21.47
C THR A 379 -9.87 47.44 -21.72
N GLU A 380 -8.63 47.91 -21.70
CA GLU A 380 -8.29 49.31 -21.94
C GLU A 380 -8.59 49.71 -23.40
N ASN A 381 -8.29 48.82 -24.35
CA ASN A 381 -8.49 49.06 -25.78
C ASN A 381 -8.85 47.75 -26.52
N PRO A 382 -10.15 47.45 -26.75
CA PRO A 382 -10.63 46.16 -27.26
C PRO A 382 -10.26 45.82 -28.71
N LYS A 383 -8.98 45.51 -28.98
CA LYS A 383 -8.45 45.13 -30.30
C LYS A 383 -8.41 43.61 -30.48
N ALA A 384 -8.67 43.15 -31.71
CA ALA A 384 -8.56 41.73 -32.08
C ALA A 384 -7.18 41.14 -31.73
N ASP A 385 -6.09 41.91 -31.92
CA ASP A 385 -4.73 41.48 -31.61
C ASP A 385 -4.48 41.22 -30.13
N TYR A 386 -5.11 41.99 -29.23
CA TYR A 386 -4.90 41.83 -27.79
C TYR A 386 -5.64 40.59 -27.27
N TYR A 387 -6.85 40.35 -27.76
CA TYR A 387 -7.56 39.09 -27.51
C TYR A 387 -6.84 37.88 -28.11
N TYR A 388 -6.29 38.01 -29.33
CA TYR A 388 -5.45 36.96 -29.90
C TYR A 388 -4.21 36.70 -29.02
N THR A 389 -3.52 37.74 -28.58
CA THR A 389 -2.34 37.63 -27.72
C THR A 389 -2.67 36.93 -26.39
N MET A 390 -3.79 37.28 -25.76
CA MET A 390 -4.29 36.61 -24.56
C MET A 390 -4.56 35.13 -24.84
N GLY A 391 -5.20 34.82 -25.96
CA GLY A 391 -5.51 33.44 -26.32
C GLY A 391 -4.28 32.59 -26.67
N HIS A 392 -3.32 33.19 -27.38
CA HIS A 392 -2.03 32.57 -27.72
C HIS A 392 -1.22 32.25 -26.46
N TYR A 393 -1.20 33.15 -25.48
CA TYR A 393 -0.52 32.91 -24.21
C TYR A 393 -1.19 31.85 -23.36
N ALA A 394 -2.52 31.70 -23.44
CA ALA A 394 -3.26 30.61 -22.80
C ALA A 394 -2.96 29.25 -23.47
N GLY A 395 -3.04 29.21 -24.80
CA GLY A 395 -2.73 28.03 -25.62
C GLY A 395 -3.59 26.80 -25.30
N ILE A 396 -3.10 25.62 -25.71
CA ILE A 396 -3.80 24.34 -25.51
C ILE A 396 -3.84 23.88 -24.04
N ASN A 397 -3.01 24.45 -23.17
CA ASN A 397 -2.96 24.11 -21.75
C ASN A 397 -4.05 24.84 -20.94
N ASN A 398 -4.62 25.91 -21.49
CA ASN A 398 -5.78 26.60 -20.93
C ASN A 398 -6.80 26.90 -22.05
N PRO A 399 -7.44 25.85 -22.59
CA PRO A 399 -8.24 25.96 -23.80
C PRO A 399 -9.51 26.80 -23.60
N LEU A 400 -10.03 26.88 -22.36
CA LEU A 400 -11.17 27.74 -22.01
C LEU A 400 -10.85 29.21 -22.27
N VAL A 401 -9.76 29.71 -21.66
CA VAL A 401 -9.33 31.11 -21.82
C VAL A 401 -8.88 31.37 -23.26
N ALA A 402 -8.14 30.42 -23.83
CA ALA A 402 -7.62 30.54 -25.19
C ALA A 402 -8.74 30.71 -26.22
N TYR A 403 -9.70 29.78 -26.21
CA TYR A 403 -10.77 29.76 -27.20
C TYR A 403 -11.75 30.91 -27.03
N SER A 404 -12.11 31.27 -25.79
CA SER A 404 -12.95 32.45 -25.51
C SER A 404 -12.31 33.74 -26.04
N SER A 405 -11.00 33.90 -25.82
CA SER A 405 -10.24 35.05 -26.34
C SER A 405 -10.19 35.04 -27.87
N PHE A 406 -9.99 33.88 -28.49
CA PHE A 406 -9.99 33.75 -29.93
C PHE A 406 -11.35 34.04 -30.59
N LEU A 407 -12.45 33.57 -30.02
CA LEU A 407 -13.79 33.91 -30.49
C LEU A 407 -14.05 35.42 -30.41
N THR A 408 -13.56 36.07 -29.35
CA THR A 408 -13.64 37.52 -29.20
C THR A 408 -12.76 38.25 -30.22
N ALA A 409 -11.55 37.77 -30.50
CA ALA A 409 -10.71 38.31 -31.57
C ALA A 409 -11.40 38.20 -32.94
N LYS A 410 -12.03 37.05 -33.22
CA LYS A 410 -12.77 36.78 -34.46
C LYS A 410 -14.02 37.65 -34.61
N SER A 411 -14.73 37.93 -33.52
CA SER A 411 -15.90 38.82 -33.56
C SER A 411 -15.53 40.28 -33.80
N LYS A 412 -14.32 40.70 -33.39
CA LYS A 412 -13.77 42.03 -33.69
C LYS A 412 -13.20 42.15 -35.11
N ASN A 413 -12.64 41.07 -35.66
CA ASN A 413 -12.19 41.00 -37.04
C ASN A 413 -12.36 39.57 -37.58
N SER A 414 -13.32 39.38 -38.49
CA SER A 414 -13.67 38.05 -39.03
C SER A 414 -12.52 37.38 -39.78
N ASN A 415 -11.61 38.17 -40.36
CA ASN A 415 -10.49 37.71 -41.17
C ASN A 415 -9.18 37.61 -40.36
N TYR A 416 -9.25 37.73 -39.02
CA TYR A 416 -8.06 37.73 -38.17
C TYR A 416 -7.31 36.39 -38.13
N PHE A 417 -8.03 35.29 -38.35
CA PHE A 417 -7.52 33.93 -38.32
C PHE A 417 -7.26 33.42 -39.74
N SER A 418 -6.11 33.80 -40.30
CA SER A 418 -5.58 33.31 -41.57
C SER A 418 -4.19 32.70 -41.37
N GLY A 419 -3.79 31.74 -42.21
CA GLY A 419 -2.46 31.10 -42.12
C GLY A 419 -2.27 30.35 -40.80
N GLU A 420 -1.11 30.49 -40.17
CA GLU A 420 -0.74 29.80 -38.92
C GLU A 420 -1.73 30.03 -37.76
N LYS A 421 -2.33 31.22 -37.69
CA LYS A 421 -3.35 31.53 -36.67
C LYS A 421 -4.60 30.66 -36.80
N ALA A 422 -4.97 30.28 -38.03
CA ALA A 422 -6.12 29.41 -38.27
C ALA A 422 -5.87 27.98 -37.73
N SER A 423 -4.65 27.47 -37.90
CA SER A 423 -4.23 26.19 -37.33
C SER A 423 -4.24 26.22 -35.80
N GLU A 424 -3.71 27.29 -35.20
CA GLU A 424 -3.73 27.47 -33.74
C GLU A 424 -5.17 27.54 -33.19
N PHE A 425 -6.05 28.27 -33.86
CA PHE A 425 -7.48 28.33 -33.52
C PHE A 425 -8.13 26.94 -33.51
N ALA A 426 -7.85 26.13 -34.54
CA ALA A 426 -8.39 24.78 -34.65
C ALA A 426 -7.85 23.85 -33.55
N MET A 427 -6.55 23.91 -33.27
CA MET A 427 -5.92 23.10 -32.22
C MET A 427 -6.46 23.43 -30.82
N VAL A 428 -6.64 24.72 -30.52
CA VAL A 428 -7.25 25.16 -29.25
C VAL A 428 -8.71 24.71 -29.15
N LYS A 429 -9.47 24.74 -30.25
CA LYS A 429 -10.84 24.22 -30.28
C LYS A 429 -10.89 22.72 -29.97
N LEU A 430 -10.05 21.92 -30.62
CA LEU A 430 -9.97 20.47 -30.38
C LEU A 430 -9.55 20.16 -28.94
N SER A 431 -8.60 20.93 -28.40
CA SER A 431 -8.21 20.83 -27.00
C SER A 431 -9.36 21.15 -26.04
N LEU A 432 -10.19 22.17 -26.34
CA LEU A 432 -11.40 22.46 -25.58
C LEU A 432 -12.43 21.33 -25.67
N GLU A 433 -12.67 20.78 -26.86
CA GLU A 433 -13.59 19.65 -27.08
C GLU A 433 -13.16 18.42 -26.27
N SER A 434 -11.86 18.08 -26.30
CA SER A 434 -11.29 17.00 -25.50
C SER A 434 -11.39 17.25 -24.00
N SER A 435 -11.02 18.45 -23.53
CA SER A 435 -11.13 18.83 -22.12
C SER A 435 -12.57 18.80 -21.63
N PHE A 436 -13.53 19.21 -22.47
CA PHE A 436 -14.94 19.22 -22.11
C PHE A 436 -15.52 17.80 -22.07
N LYS A 437 -15.17 16.94 -23.04
CA LYS A 437 -15.52 15.52 -23.03
C LYS A 437 -15.06 14.85 -21.74
N LYS A 438 -13.78 15.03 -21.39
CA LYS A 438 -13.20 14.50 -20.16
C LYS A 438 -13.93 14.99 -18.91
N ALA A 439 -14.19 16.30 -18.80
CA ALA A 439 -14.94 16.86 -17.67
C ALA A 439 -16.35 16.26 -17.52
N ILE A 440 -17.03 16.00 -18.64
CA ILE A 440 -18.34 15.32 -18.65
C ILE A 440 -18.21 13.86 -18.19
N GLU A 441 -17.25 13.11 -18.73
CA GLU A 441 -17.01 11.70 -18.38
C GLU A 441 -16.61 11.52 -16.90
N GLU A 442 -15.80 12.44 -16.37
CA GLU A 442 -15.30 12.45 -14.98
C GLU A 442 -16.28 13.08 -13.98
N ASN A 443 -17.43 13.59 -14.43
CA ASN A 443 -18.44 14.27 -13.61
C ASN A 443 -17.93 15.57 -12.93
N ASP A 444 -17.00 16.30 -13.58
CA ASP A 444 -16.45 17.57 -13.10
C ASP A 444 -17.43 18.73 -13.37
N GLN A 445 -18.33 18.97 -12.41
CA GLN A 445 -19.37 19.98 -12.52
C GLN A 445 -18.81 21.42 -12.57
N GLU A 446 -17.65 21.68 -11.96
CA GLU A 446 -17.06 23.03 -11.92
C GLU A 446 -16.55 23.42 -13.31
N VAL A 447 -15.76 22.53 -13.94
CA VAL A 447 -15.24 22.76 -15.29
C VAL A 447 -16.39 22.87 -16.31
N VAL A 448 -17.39 22.00 -16.21
CA VAL A 448 -18.61 22.07 -17.05
C VAL A 448 -19.29 23.43 -16.88
N SER A 449 -19.52 23.87 -15.64
CA SER A 449 -20.17 25.16 -15.36
C SER A 449 -19.37 26.32 -15.91
N ASN A 450 -18.04 26.29 -15.81
CA ASN A 450 -17.18 27.35 -16.35
C ASN A 450 -17.25 27.43 -17.89
N ILE A 451 -17.22 26.29 -18.58
CA ILE A 451 -17.34 26.23 -20.05
C ILE A 451 -18.73 26.67 -20.52
N VAL A 452 -19.78 26.23 -19.80
CA VAL A 452 -21.17 26.58 -20.13
C VAL A 452 -21.44 28.05 -19.87
N GLY A 453 -21.01 28.58 -18.72
CA GLY A 453 -21.16 29.99 -18.34
C GLY A 453 -20.41 30.94 -19.26
N ALA A 454 -19.31 30.48 -19.87
CA ALA A 454 -18.60 31.21 -20.93
C ALA A 454 -19.29 31.13 -22.31
N GLY A 455 -20.41 30.41 -22.44
CA GLY A 455 -21.16 30.22 -23.69
C GLY A 455 -20.46 29.33 -24.73
N LEU A 456 -19.31 28.74 -24.39
CA LEU A 456 -18.47 28.02 -25.36
C LEU A 456 -19.10 26.71 -25.82
N HIS A 457 -19.96 26.12 -24.99
CA HIS A 457 -20.72 24.90 -25.27
C HIS A 457 -21.53 24.95 -26.57
N GLN A 458 -21.86 26.14 -27.08
CA GLN A 458 -22.61 26.36 -28.33
C GLN A 458 -21.73 26.26 -29.59
N THR A 459 -20.41 26.32 -29.43
CA THR A 459 -19.43 26.46 -30.52
C THR A 459 -18.56 25.21 -30.73
N VAL A 460 -18.76 24.20 -29.88
CA VAL A 460 -18.00 22.95 -29.85
C VAL A 460 -18.95 21.76 -29.97
N LYS A 461 -18.42 20.64 -30.47
CA LYS A 461 -19.15 19.36 -30.53
C LYS A 461 -18.30 18.27 -29.89
N ILE A 462 -18.96 17.35 -29.20
CA ILE A 462 -18.33 16.16 -28.62
C ILE A 462 -18.94 14.95 -29.34
N ASP A 463 -18.10 14.16 -30.00
CA ASP A 463 -18.53 13.01 -30.81
C ASP A 463 -19.69 13.36 -31.76
N ASN A 464 -19.53 14.48 -32.49
CA ASN A 464 -20.53 15.08 -33.39
C ASN A 464 -21.86 15.54 -32.76
N SER A 465 -21.98 15.45 -31.43
CA SER A 465 -23.18 15.84 -30.66
C SER A 465 -22.96 17.14 -29.90
N LEU A 466 -24.06 17.83 -29.55
CA LEU A 466 -23.98 18.92 -28.59
C LEU A 466 -23.52 18.38 -27.23
N PRO A 467 -22.70 19.11 -26.45
CA PRO A 467 -22.15 18.60 -25.19
C PRO A 467 -23.21 18.12 -24.18
N ILE A 468 -24.35 18.81 -24.05
CA ILE A 468 -25.46 18.37 -23.18
C ILE A 468 -26.09 17.06 -23.67
N ILE A 469 -26.21 16.86 -24.99
CA ILE A 469 -26.76 15.62 -25.57
C ILE A 469 -25.78 14.47 -25.31
N TYR A 470 -24.48 14.72 -25.43
CA TYR A 470 -23.45 13.76 -25.06
C TYR A 470 -23.54 13.37 -23.58
N ALA A 471 -23.66 14.34 -22.67
CA ALA A 471 -23.82 14.09 -21.24
C ALA A 471 -25.08 13.27 -20.90
N ILE A 472 -26.21 13.53 -21.59
CA ILE A 472 -27.43 12.72 -21.46
C ILE A 472 -27.18 11.31 -22.00
N LYS A 473 -26.54 11.16 -23.17
CA LYS A 473 -26.26 9.86 -23.80
C LYS A 473 -25.44 8.93 -22.91
N ILE A 474 -24.51 9.46 -22.11
CA ILE A 474 -23.72 8.69 -21.14
C ILE A 474 -24.31 8.75 -19.71
N ASP A 475 -25.54 9.25 -19.58
CA ASP A 475 -26.34 9.36 -18.35
C ASP A 475 -25.62 9.99 -17.15
N LYS A 476 -24.87 11.07 -17.39
CA LYS A 476 -24.20 11.86 -16.35
C LYS A 476 -25.15 12.91 -15.77
N ALA A 477 -26.08 12.45 -14.94
CA ALA A 477 -27.18 13.26 -14.40
C ALA A 477 -26.73 14.58 -13.74
N ASP A 478 -25.68 14.55 -12.91
CA ASP A 478 -25.19 15.75 -12.24
C ASP A 478 -24.56 16.76 -13.20
N VAL A 479 -23.87 16.30 -14.25
CA VAL A 479 -23.36 17.15 -15.32
C VAL A 479 -24.50 17.78 -16.11
N VAL A 480 -25.54 17.03 -16.46
CA VAL A 480 -26.72 17.58 -17.15
C VAL A 480 -27.41 18.65 -16.28
N PHE A 481 -27.50 18.39 -14.97
CA PHE A 481 -27.99 19.38 -14.01
C PHE A 481 -27.11 20.63 -13.97
N ALA A 482 -25.79 20.49 -13.77
CA ALA A 482 -24.86 21.62 -13.75
C ALA A 482 -24.94 22.44 -15.05
N PHE A 483 -25.00 21.76 -16.20
CA PHE A 483 -25.15 22.38 -17.51
C PHE A 483 -26.41 23.25 -17.58
N LEU A 484 -27.58 22.69 -17.28
CA LEU A 484 -28.85 23.42 -17.36
C LEU A 484 -28.94 24.50 -16.28
N ASN A 485 -28.45 24.23 -15.07
CA ASN A 485 -28.43 25.19 -13.99
C ASN A 485 -27.62 26.43 -14.37
N THR A 486 -26.46 26.26 -15.03
CA THR A 486 -25.64 27.38 -15.52
C THR A 486 -26.23 28.07 -16.75
N ASP A 487 -26.70 27.34 -17.76
CA ASP A 487 -27.25 27.93 -19.00
C ASP A 487 -28.54 28.73 -18.75
N LEU A 488 -29.29 28.35 -17.71
CA LEU A 488 -30.60 28.92 -17.38
C LEU A 488 -30.59 29.93 -16.24
N VAL A 489 -29.41 30.32 -15.71
CA VAL A 489 -29.31 31.35 -14.67
C VAL A 489 -30.02 32.64 -15.12
N GLY A 490 -30.91 33.15 -14.26
CA GLY A 490 -31.65 34.40 -14.50
C GLY A 490 -32.74 34.31 -15.58
N LYS A 491 -33.05 33.13 -16.11
CA LYS A 491 -34.15 32.94 -17.07
C LYS A 491 -35.50 32.80 -16.36
N PRO A 492 -36.62 33.20 -16.99
CA PRO A 492 -37.96 32.98 -16.44
C PRO A 492 -38.29 31.49 -16.25
N GLN A 493 -39.10 31.15 -15.25
CA GLN A 493 -39.50 29.76 -14.95
C GLN A 493 -40.13 29.05 -16.16
N THR A 494 -40.85 29.77 -17.02
CA THR A 494 -41.43 29.22 -18.26
C THR A 494 -40.36 28.71 -19.24
N VAL A 495 -39.24 29.42 -19.35
CA VAL A 495 -38.08 29.02 -20.17
C VAL A 495 -37.37 27.84 -19.53
N ILE A 496 -37.18 27.88 -18.20
CA ILE A 496 -36.58 26.79 -17.43
C ILE A 496 -37.37 25.50 -17.62
N ASN A 497 -38.69 25.54 -17.37
CA ASN A 497 -39.57 24.38 -17.52
C ASN A 497 -39.49 23.78 -18.92
N LYS A 498 -39.57 24.61 -19.97
CA LYS A 498 -39.48 24.13 -21.37
C LYS A 498 -38.14 23.44 -21.67
N LYS A 499 -37.04 23.98 -21.15
CA LYS A 499 -35.69 23.43 -21.37
C LYS A 499 -35.47 22.14 -20.59
N VAL A 500 -35.90 22.08 -19.33
CA VAL A 500 -35.84 20.86 -18.51
C VAL A 500 -36.73 19.77 -19.08
N GLN A 501 -37.96 20.09 -19.51
CA GLN A 501 -38.84 19.14 -20.21
C GLN A 501 -38.20 18.62 -21.50
N SER A 502 -37.53 19.47 -22.27
CA SER A 502 -36.81 19.03 -23.47
C SER A 502 -35.65 18.08 -23.12
N ALA A 503 -34.93 18.33 -22.02
CA ALA A 503 -33.87 17.46 -21.55
C ALA A 503 -34.40 16.13 -21.00
N LEU A 504 -35.50 16.14 -20.24
CA LEU A 504 -36.21 14.93 -19.78
C LEU A 504 -36.72 14.09 -20.94
N TYR A 505 -37.31 14.73 -21.97
CA TYR A 505 -37.76 14.05 -23.18
C TYR A 505 -36.58 13.43 -23.95
N MET A 506 -35.46 14.15 -24.04
CA MET A 506 -34.24 13.62 -24.64
C MET A 506 -33.64 12.48 -23.82
N ALA A 507 -33.67 12.57 -22.49
CA ALA A 507 -33.22 11.51 -21.59
C ALA A 507 -34.06 10.24 -21.75
N ALA A 508 -35.37 10.39 -21.96
CA ALA A 508 -36.26 9.29 -22.30
C ALA A 508 -35.86 8.61 -23.63
N LEU A 509 -35.55 9.40 -24.66
CA LEU A 509 -35.11 8.88 -25.97
C LEU A 509 -33.73 8.20 -25.93
N LEU A 510 -32.81 8.72 -25.13
CA LEU A 510 -31.41 8.27 -25.08
C LEU A 510 -31.12 7.23 -23.99
N ASP A 511 -32.16 6.73 -23.34
CA ASP A 511 -32.09 5.74 -22.25
C ASP A 511 -31.24 6.18 -21.06
N ALA A 512 -31.48 7.41 -20.57
CA ALA A 512 -30.77 8.06 -19.47
C ALA A 512 -31.63 8.15 -18.17
N PRO A 513 -31.84 7.02 -17.46
CA PRO A 513 -32.74 6.95 -16.30
C PRO A 513 -32.26 7.77 -15.09
N ASN A 514 -30.94 7.91 -14.86
CA ASN A 514 -30.43 8.67 -13.72
C ASN A 514 -30.69 10.17 -13.92
N THR A 515 -30.56 10.64 -15.16
CA THR A 515 -30.91 12.01 -15.53
C THR A 515 -32.39 12.28 -15.28
N ILE A 516 -33.28 11.35 -15.67
CA ILE A 516 -34.72 11.46 -15.39
C ILE A 516 -34.99 11.55 -13.89
N GLN A 517 -34.40 10.63 -13.11
CA GLN A 517 -34.57 10.60 -11.66
C GLN A 517 -34.10 11.90 -11.01
N LYS A 518 -32.93 12.42 -11.40
CA LYS A 518 -32.37 13.65 -10.85
C LYS A 518 -33.31 14.83 -10.99
N PHE A 519 -33.93 15.01 -12.16
CA PHE A 519 -34.87 16.12 -12.36
C PHE A 519 -36.24 15.87 -11.70
N ALA A 520 -36.68 14.62 -11.59
CA ALA A 520 -37.86 14.28 -10.79
C ALA A 520 -37.64 14.62 -9.30
N ASP A 521 -36.45 14.32 -8.75
CA ASP A 521 -36.07 14.66 -7.38
C ASP A 521 -36.01 16.18 -7.14
N LEU A 522 -35.72 16.95 -8.19
CA LEU A 522 -35.75 18.42 -8.17
C LEU A 522 -37.17 19.00 -8.35
N GLY A 523 -38.20 18.15 -8.42
CA GLY A 523 -39.61 18.55 -8.49
C GLY A 523 -40.16 18.76 -9.91
N PHE A 524 -39.43 18.37 -10.95
CA PHE A 524 -39.96 18.42 -12.32
C PHE A 524 -40.83 17.20 -12.62
N SER A 525 -42.05 17.43 -13.09
CA SER A 525 -42.95 16.35 -13.52
C SER A 525 -42.41 15.62 -14.76
N VAL A 526 -42.55 14.28 -14.78
CA VAL A 526 -42.37 13.44 -15.97
C VAL A 526 -43.68 13.23 -16.76
N ASP A 527 -44.80 13.69 -16.21
CA ASP A 527 -46.10 13.71 -16.87
C ASP A 527 -46.30 15.04 -17.62
N PHE A 528 -45.77 15.09 -18.83
CA PHE A 528 -45.97 16.18 -19.78
C PHE A 528 -45.99 15.62 -21.20
N SER A 529 -46.32 16.44 -22.20
CA SER A 529 -46.22 16.06 -23.60
C SER A 529 -45.49 17.10 -24.44
N ILE A 530 -44.70 16.61 -25.40
CA ILE A 530 -44.10 17.41 -26.46
C ILE A 530 -44.63 16.85 -27.78
N ALA A 531 -45.27 17.71 -28.59
CA ALA A 531 -45.91 17.31 -29.85
C ALA A 531 -46.86 16.10 -29.71
N GLY A 532 -47.63 16.05 -28.61
CA GLY A 532 -48.61 14.99 -28.36
C GLY A 532 -48.04 13.66 -27.85
N LYS A 533 -46.73 13.56 -27.62
CA LYS A 533 -46.09 12.37 -27.04
C LYS A 533 -45.56 12.64 -25.64
N THR A 534 -45.81 11.73 -24.72
CA THR A 534 -45.24 11.78 -23.36
C THR A 534 -43.80 11.27 -23.34
N PRO A 535 -42.98 11.57 -22.32
CA PRO A 535 -41.69 10.92 -22.13
C PRO A 535 -41.78 9.39 -22.09
N LEU A 536 -42.86 8.83 -21.54
CA LEU A 536 -43.09 7.38 -21.55
C LEU A 536 -43.27 6.84 -22.98
N ASP A 537 -44.00 7.56 -23.83
CA ASP A 537 -44.16 7.23 -25.25
C ASP A 537 -42.83 7.31 -25.99
N ALA A 538 -42.06 8.37 -25.74
CA ALA A 538 -40.75 8.56 -26.33
C ALA A 538 -39.82 7.40 -26.00
N ALA A 539 -39.74 7.00 -24.72
CA ALA A 539 -38.93 5.86 -24.27
C ALA A 539 -39.40 4.53 -24.87
N ALA A 540 -40.72 4.34 -25.04
CA ALA A 540 -41.27 3.14 -25.66
C ALA A 540 -40.89 3.03 -27.14
N GLU A 541 -41.04 4.12 -27.90
CA GLU A 541 -40.72 4.17 -29.33
C GLU A 541 -39.23 4.06 -29.61
N SER A 542 -38.38 4.63 -28.75
CA SER A 542 -36.91 4.54 -28.86
C SER A 542 -36.32 3.26 -28.29
N LEU A 543 -37.15 2.38 -27.71
CA LEU A 543 -36.73 1.14 -27.04
C LEU A 543 -35.75 1.39 -25.87
N SER A 544 -35.94 2.50 -25.17
CA SER A 544 -35.16 2.93 -24.00
C SER A 544 -35.67 2.25 -22.74
N VAL A 545 -35.29 0.99 -22.54
CA VAL A 545 -35.87 0.12 -21.49
C VAL A 545 -35.68 0.70 -20.09
N ASN A 546 -34.51 1.24 -19.77
CA ASN A 546 -34.22 1.71 -18.42
C ASN A 546 -34.99 3.00 -18.11
N SER A 547 -35.02 3.93 -19.07
CA SER A 547 -35.81 5.16 -18.95
C SER A 547 -37.31 4.88 -18.93
N PHE A 548 -37.79 3.94 -19.75
CA PHE A 548 -39.19 3.52 -19.73
C PHE A 548 -39.59 3.01 -18.34
N ASN A 549 -38.77 2.11 -17.77
CA ASN A 549 -39.01 1.58 -16.42
C ASN A 549 -39.01 2.70 -15.39
N LYS A 550 -38.06 3.62 -15.47
CA LYS A 550 -37.92 4.70 -14.49
C LYS A 550 -39.07 5.70 -14.55
N ILE A 551 -39.51 6.06 -15.75
CA ILE A 551 -40.68 6.93 -15.94
C ILE A 551 -41.93 6.22 -15.46
N SER A 552 -42.13 4.94 -15.81
CA SER A 552 -43.30 4.18 -15.35
C SER A 552 -43.35 4.06 -13.83
N GLU A 553 -42.21 3.82 -13.17
CA GLU A 553 -42.08 3.84 -11.70
C GLU A 553 -42.52 5.18 -11.11
N LEU A 554 -42.00 6.30 -11.66
CA LEU A 554 -42.34 7.66 -11.22
C LEU A 554 -43.82 8.02 -11.45
N LEU A 555 -44.48 7.35 -12.39
CA LEU A 555 -45.93 7.45 -12.65
C LEU A 555 -46.75 6.43 -11.82
N GLY A 556 -46.16 5.84 -10.78
CA GLY A 556 -46.86 4.89 -9.88
C GLY A 556 -47.04 3.49 -10.46
N GLY A 557 -46.21 3.10 -11.44
CA GLY A 557 -46.26 1.81 -12.13
C GLY A 557 -47.36 1.71 -13.18
N GLN A 558 -48.10 2.79 -13.46
CA GLN A 558 -49.12 2.81 -14.48
C GLN A 558 -48.49 2.94 -15.87
N THR A 559 -48.90 2.07 -16.79
CA THR A 559 -48.49 2.12 -18.20
C THR A 559 -49.65 1.63 -19.07
N LYS A 560 -49.87 2.32 -20.21
CA LYS A 560 -50.81 1.87 -21.26
C LYS A 560 -50.24 0.74 -22.12
N TYR A 561 -48.95 0.46 -21.96
CA TYR A 561 -48.22 -0.56 -22.70
C TYR A 561 -48.21 -1.89 -21.94
N ASN A 562 -48.37 -2.99 -22.67
CA ASN A 562 -48.31 -4.36 -22.20
C ASN A 562 -47.42 -5.20 -23.14
N ILE A 563 -47.24 -6.49 -22.84
CA ILE A 563 -46.37 -7.38 -23.60
C ILE A 563 -46.86 -7.61 -25.05
N GLU A 564 -48.15 -7.45 -25.31
CA GLU A 564 -48.75 -7.68 -26.62
C GLU A 564 -48.55 -6.47 -27.55
N ASN A 565 -48.65 -5.26 -27.00
CA ASN A 565 -48.66 -4.02 -27.78
C ASN A 565 -47.36 -3.20 -27.74
N SER A 566 -46.31 -3.68 -27.04
CA SER A 566 -45.09 -2.90 -26.85
C SER A 566 -43.81 -3.72 -26.84
N ASP A 567 -42.90 -3.40 -27.77
CA ASP A 567 -41.59 -4.04 -27.85
C ASP A 567 -40.69 -3.67 -26.65
N VAL A 568 -40.80 -2.47 -26.06
CA VAL A 568 -40.00 -2.13 -24.88
C VAL A 568 -40.37 -3.00 -23.66
N ILE A 569 -41.66 -3.36 -23.52
CA ILE A 569 -42.12 -4.30 -22.48
C ILE A 569 -41.57 -5.70 -22.75
N LYS A 570 -41.60 -6.17 -24.00
CA LYS A 570 -40.97 -7.45 -24.37
C LYS A 570 -39.47 -7.44 -24.03
N LEU A 571 -38.75 -6.37 -24.37
CA LEU A 571 -37.32 -6.23 -24.04
C LEU A 571 -37.06 -6.22 -22.52
N GLN A 572 -37.93 -5.59 -21.73
CA GLN A 572 -37.88 -5.65 -20.26
C GLN A 572 -38.05 -7.07 -19.74
N HIS A 573 -39.04 -7.82 -20.25
CA HIS A 573 -39.24 -9.22 -19.89
C HIS A 573 -38.06 -10.09 -20.32
N LEU A 574 -37.49 -9.85 -21.51
CA LEU A 574 -36.32 -10.55 -22.04
C LEU A 574 -35.10 -10.36 -21.14
N LEU A 575 -34.82 -9.14 -20.68
CA LEU A 575 -33.75 -8.86 -19.72
C LEU A 575 -33.96 -9.59 -18.39
N ARG A 576 -35.17 -9.53 -17.83
CA ARG A 576 -35.50 -10.24 -16.57
C ARG A 576 -35.30 -11.76 -16.71
N SER A 577 -35.73 -12.35 -17.82
CA SER A 577 -35.52 -13.76 -18.13
C SER A 577 -34.05 -14.10 -18.32
N ALA A 578 -33.28 -13.22 -18.97
CA ALA A 578 -31.84 -13.39 -19.14
C ALA A 578 -31.11 -13.38 -17.79
N ASP A 579 -31.44 -12.45 -16.90
CA ASP A 579 -30.78 -12.33 -15.59
C ASP A 579 -30.99 -13.55 -14.67
N VAL A 580 -32.11 -14.27 -14.82
CA VAL A 580 -32.39 -15.54 -14.14
C VAL A 580 -32.00 -16.78 -14.96
N ASN A 581 -31.36 -16.58 -16.12
CA ASN A 581 -30.88 -17.63 -17.03
C ASN A 581 -31.99 -18.54 -17.60
N ASP A 582 -33.20 -18.00 -17.80
CA ASP A 582 -34.32 -18.69 -18.46
C ASP A 582 -34.19 -18.53 -19.99
N THR A 583 -33.29 -19.34 -20.58
CA THR A 583 -32.92 -19.25 -21.99
C THR A 583 -34.09 -19.55 -22.94
N ILE A 584 -35.02 -20.43 -22.54
CA ILE A 584 -36.21 -20.75 -23.33
C ILE A 584 -37.08 -19.51 -23.48
N LYS A 585 -37.42 -18.84 -22.36
CA LYS A 585 -38.21 -17.60 -22.43
C LYS A 585 -37.49 -16.48 -23.17
N VAL A 586 -36.16 -16.38 -23.03
CA VAL A 586 -35.37 -15.39 -23.80
C VAL A 586 -35.55 -15.60 -25.30
N ILE A 587 -35.44 -16.85 -25.77
CA ILE A 587 -35.63 -17.20 -27.20
C ILE A 587 -37.07 -16.92 -27.63
N ASP A 588 -38.06 -17.32 -26.84
CA ASP A 588 -39.48 -17.11 -27.16
C ASP A 588 -39.82 -15.63 -27.29
N ILE A 589 -39.39 -14.81 -26.32
CA ILE A 589 -39.61 -13.36 -26.35
C ILE A 589 -38.85 -12.75 -27.53
N PHE A 590 -37.61 -13.16 -27.76
CA PHE A 590 -36.83 -12.69 -28.90
C PHE A 590 -37.54 -12.96 -30.23
N ASN A 591 -38.06 -14.17 -30.42
CA ASN A 591 -38.77 -14.57 -31.63
C ASN A 591 -40.09 -13.81 -31.81
N SER A 592 -40.71 -13.34 -30.71
CA SER A 592 -41.92 -12.51 -30.74
C SER A 592 -41.68 -11.05 -31.16
N LEU A 593 -40.42 -10.61 -31.29
CA LEU A 593 -40.07 -9.29 -31.82
C LEU A 593 -40.11 -9.34 -33.34
N ASN A 594 -41.03 -8.60 -33.97
CA ASN A 594 -41.27 -8.73 -35.42
C ASN A 594 -40.41 -7.80 -36.29
N LYS A 595 -39.75 -6.81 -35.69
CA LYS A 595 -38.97 -5.79 -36.43
C LYS A 595 -37.46 -5.97 -36.18
N PRO A 596 -36.59 -5.60 -37.15
CA PRO A 596 -35.13 -5.66 -36.96
C PRO A 596 -34.63 -4.79 -35.81
N THR A 597 -35.15 -3.58 -35.65
CA THR A 597 -34.67 -2.62 -34.63
C THR A 597 -34.81 -3.16 -33.19
N PRO A 598 -35.98 -3.66 -32.73
CA PRO A 598 -36.09 -4.35 -31.45
C PRO A 598 -35.22 -5.60 -31.33
N LYS A 599 -35.07 -6.39 -32.40
CA LYS A 599 -34.19 -7.57 -32.38
C LYS A 599 -32.73 -7.17 -32.13
N TYR A 600 -32.22 -6.16 -32.82
CA TYR A 600 -30.86 -5.63 -32.60
C TYR A 600 -30.71 -5.02 -31.21
N LYS A 601 -31.73 -4.31 -30.71
CA LYS A 601 -31.70 -3.79 -29.34
C LYS A 601 -31.65 -4.93 -28.31
N SER A 602 -32.40 -6.01 -28.53
CA SER A 602 -32.38 -7.16 -27.63
C SER A 602 -31.00 -7.82 -27.55
N LEU A 603 -30.26 -7.90 -28.66
CA LEU A 603 -28.89 -8.41 -28.66
C LEU A 603 -27.95 -7.54 -27.84
N GLU A 604 -28.04 -6.21 -28.01
CA GLU A 604 -27.27 -5.28 -27.20
C GLU A 604 -27.58 -5.46 -25.70
N LEU A 605 -28.86 -5.57 -25.34
CA LEU A 605 -29.26 -5.79 -23.96
C LEU A 605 -28.76 -7.13 -23.40
N LEU A 606 -28.84 -8.22 -24.19
CA LEU A 606 -28.34 -9.53 -23.79
C LEU A 606 -26.80 -9.57 -23.69
N LEU A 607 -26.10 -8.83 -24.56
CA LEU A 607 -24.65 -8.66 -24.51
C LEU A 607 -24.21 -7.96 -23.22
N TYR A 608 -25.08 -7.20 -22.54
CA TYR A 608 -24.77 -6.53 -21.27
C TYR A 608 -25.52 -7.07 -20.03
N ALA A 609 -26.49 -7.98 -20.18
CA ALA A 609 -27.18 -8.69 -19.09
C ALA A 609 -26.27 -9.34 -18.00
N LYS A 610 -26.80 -9.75 -16.85
CA LYS A 610 -25.96 -10.39 -15.82
C LYS A 610 -25.48 -11.79 -16.21
N LYS A 611 -26.24 -12.49 -17.06
CA LYS A 611 -25.94 -13.83 -17.56
C LYS A 611 -25.97 -13.80 -19.08
N ARG A 612 -24.89 -14.31 -19.70
CA ARG A 612 -24.66 -14.25 -21.15
C ARG A 612 -25.29 -15.41 -21.93
N GLU A 613 -25.82 -16.42 -21.25
CA GLU A 613 -26.34 -17.61 -21.93
C GLU A 613 -27.46 -17.26 -22.92
N GLY A 614 -28.35 -16.34 -22.53
CA GLY A 614 -29.40 -15.83 -23.41
C GLY A 614 -28.86 -15.16 -24.68
N PHE A 615 -27.78 -14.37 -24.57
CA PHE A 615 -27.13 -13.74 -25.73
C PHE A 615 -26.66 -14.79 -26.74
N PHE A 616 -25.85 -15.74 -26.26
CA PHE A 616 -25.25 -16.71 -27.15
C PHE A 616 -26.27 -17.70 -27.72
N MET A 617 -27.28 -18.11 -26.95
CA MET A 617 -28.36 -18.98 -27.45
C MET A 617 -29.17 -18.29 -28.56
N VAL A 618 -29.53 -17.02 -28.38
CA VAL A 618 -30.23 -16.24 -29.41
C VAL A 618 -29.34 -16.08 -30.64
N PHE A 619 -28.05 -15.79 -30.44
CA PHE A 619 -27.08 -15.65 -31.51
C PHE A 619 -26.91 -16.93 -32.33
N GLU A 620 -26.63 -18.06 -31.67
CA GLU A 620 -26.38 -19.36 -32.31
C GLU A 620 -27.60 -19.87 -33.09
N ALA A 621 -28.81 -19.60 -32.60
CA ALA A 621 -30.05 -19.97 -33.29
C ALA A 621 -30.33 -19.10 -34.54
N ASN A 622 -29.67 -17.95 -34.70
CA ASN A 622 -30.02 -16.96 -35.73
C ASN A 622 -28.79 -16.33 -36.41
N LYS A 623 -27.66 -17.06 -36.50
CA LYS A 623 -26.35 -16.59 -36.99
C LYS A 623 -26.43 -15.73 -38.26
N LYS A 624 -27.17 -16.18 -39.27
CA LYS A 624 -27.31 -15.49 -40.57
C LYS A 624 -27.94 -14.10 -40.46
N PHE A 625 -28.87 -13.90 -39.53
CA PHE A 625 -29.58 -12.63 -39.37
C PHE A 625 -28.71 -11.56 -38.68
N TYR A 626 -27.66 -11.96 -37.95
CA TYR A 626 -26.86 -11.02 -37.15
C TYR A 626 -25.45 -10.75 -37.66
N ALA A 627 -25.05 -11.33 -38.79
CA ALA A 627 -23.73 -11.05 -39.37
C ALA A 627 -23.49 -9.53 -39.51
N ASP A 628 -24.51 -8.79 -39.95
CA ASP A 628 -24.47 -7.33 -40.08
C ASP A 628 -24.38 -6.62 -38.73
N TRP A 629 -25.20 -7.03 -37.75
CA TRP A 629 -25.19 -6.44 -36.40
C TRP A 629 -23.84 -6.64 -35.72
N VAL A 630 -23.23 -7.83 -35.86
CA VAL A 630 -21.91 -8.15 -35.30
C VAL A 630 -20.85 -7.23 -35.90
N LYS A 631 -20.87 -7.02 -37.23
CA LYS A 631 -19.93 -6.13 -37.91
C LYS A 631 -20.03 -4.69 -37.40
N GLU A 632 -21.24 -4.18 -37.21
CA GLU A 632 -21.48 -2.82 -36.70
C GLU A 632 -21.18 -2.65 -35.20
N ASN A 633 -21.18 -3.73 -34.42
CA ASN A 633 -21.03 -3.69 -32.97
C ASN A 633 -19.74 -4.37 -32.47
N ARG A 634 -18.74 -4.51 -33.34
CA ARG A 634 -17.40 -5.08 -33.03
C ARG A 634 -16.79 -4.56 -31.75
N ALA A 635 -16.69 -3.24 -31.59
CA ALA A 635 -16.11 -2.61 -30.41
C ALA A 635 -16.84 -2.98 -29.11
N LYS A 636 -18.18 -3.12 -29.15
CA LYS A 636 -18.98 -3.55 -27.99
C LYS A 636 -18.72 -5.01 -27.61
N ILE A 637 -18.60 -5.88 -28.62
CA ILE A 637 -18.27 -7.29 -28.43
C ILE A 637 -16.86 -7.43 -27.85
N PHE A 638 -15.86 -6.72 -28.41
CA PHE A 638 -14.50 -6.73 -27.87
C PHE A 638 -14.43 -6.15 -26.46
N LYS A 639 -15.23 -5.14 -26.15
CA LYS A 639 -15.31 -4.58 -24.81
C LYS A 639 -15.80 -5.64 -23.82
N GLN A 640 -16.92 -6.27 -24.13
CA GLN A 640 -17.48 -7.31 -23.28
C GLN A 640 -16.56 -8.53 -23.16
N PHE A 641 -15.93 -8.94 -24.26
CA PHE A 641 -14.90 -9.98 -24.26
C PHE A 641 -13.73 -9.60 -23.35
N SER A 642 -13.19 -8.39 -23.47
CA SER A 642 -12.07 -7.90 -22.66
C SER A 642 -12.42 -7.88 -21.17
N GLU A 643 -13.61 -7.39 -20.83
CA GLU A 643 -14.12 -7.44 -19.46
C GLU A 643 -14.17 -8.87 -18.93
N GLU A 644 -14.76 -9.80 -19.68
CA GLU A 644 -14.95 -11.18 -19.23
C GLU A 644 -13.67 -12.02 -19.22
N VAL A 645 -12.73 -11.74 -20.13
CA VAL A 645 -11.43 -12.40 -20.20
C VAL A 645 -10.57 -12.08 -18.97
N LEU A 646 -10.69 -10.88 -18.42
CA LEU A 646 -9.96 -10.48 -17.21
C LEU A 646 -10.47 -11.19 -15.95
N TYR A 647 -11.71 -11.71 -15.96
CA TYR A 647 -12.29 -12.49 -14.85
C TYR A 647 -12.15 -14.00 -15.08
N LYS A 648 -11.23 -14.63 -14.33
CA LYS A 648 -10.85 -16.04 -14.56
C LYS A 648 -12.01 -17.05 -14.45
N TYR A 649 -13.09 -16.71 -13.74
CA TYR A 649 -14.22 -17.60 -13.50
C TYR A 649 -15.35 -17.55 -14.52
N ASN A 650 -15.25 -16.73 -15.58
CA ASN A 650 -16.28 -16.71 -16.61
C ASN A 650 -16.16 -17.93 -17.55
N LYS A 651 -17.18 -18.79 -17.53
CA LYS A 651 -17.23 -20.05 -18.29
C LYS A 651 -17.60 -19.88 -19.76
N HIS A 652 -18.06 -18.70 -20.19
CA HIS A 652 -18.64 -18.49 -21.52
C HIS A 652 -17.71 -17.73 -22.48
N VAL A 653 -16.52 -17.34 -22.02
CA VAL A 653 -15.57 -16.53 -22.80
C VAL A 653 -15.20 -17.16 -24.15
N HIS A 654 -15.10 -18.49 -24.21
CA HIS A 654 -14.82 -19.24 -25.45
C HIS A 654 -15.85 -19.00 -26.55
N ARG A 655 -17.11 -18.70 -26.22
CA ARG A 655 -18.17 -18.52 -27.22
C ARG A 655 -17.98 -17.24 -28.05
N TYR A 656 -17.28 -16.23 -27.51
CA TYR A 656 -16.92 -15.04 -28.30
C TYR A 656 -15.97 -15.35 -29.45
N LEU A 657 -15.21 -16.46 -29.38
CA LEU A 657 -14.27 -16.88 -30.42
C LEU A 657 -14.91 -17.66 -31.56
N SER A 658 -16.24 -17.78 -31.57
CA SER A 658 -16.96 -18.34 -32.72
C SER A 658 -16.65 -17.53 -33.98
N LEU A 659 -16.37 -18.20 -35.10
CA LEU A 659 -16.11 -17.53 -36.39
C LEU A 659 -17.27 -16.65 -36.86
N ASP A 660 -18.49 -16.94 -36.41
CA ASP A 660 -19.67 -16.13 -36.70
C ASP A 660 -19.68 -14.81 -35.89
N LEU A 661 -19.02 -14.80 -34.72
CA LEU A 661 -18.85 -13.61 -33.87
C LEU A 661 -17.55 -12.88 -34.12
N LEU A 662 -16.49 -13.53 -34.57
CA LEU A 662 -15.18 -12.95 -34.83
C LEU A 662 -14.58 -13.58 -36.10
N PRO A 663 -14.36 -12.81 -37.18
CA PRO A 663 -13.82 -13.32 -38.42
C PRO A 663 -12.31 -13.44 -38.23
N LEU A 664 -11.82 -14.66 -38.14
CA LEU A 664 -10.41 -14.93 -37.88
C LEU A 664 -9.73 -15.37 -39.17
N ALA A 665 -8.62 -14.73 -39.52
CA ALA A 665 -7.74 -15.22 -40.58
C ALA A 665 -7.18 -16.59 -40.16
N ASP A 666 -7.24 -17.53 -41.10
CA ASP A 666 -6.89 -18.94 -40.92
C ASP A 666 -7.59 -19.62 -39.72
N GLY A 667 -8.67 -19.03 -39.18
CA GLY A 667 -9.42 -19.56 -38.04
C GLY A 667 -8.91 -19.16 -36.65
N VAL A 668 -7.75 -18.49 -36.53
CA VAL A 668 -7.18 -18.11 -35.21
C VAL A 668 -6.56 -16.72 -35.12
N ASN A 669 -6.30 -16.04 -36.24
CA ASN A 669 -5.59 -14.77 -36.25
C ASN A 669 -6.57 -13.60 -36.37
N LEU A 670 -6.48 -12.66 -35.43
CA LEU A 670 -7.12 -11.35 -35.53
C LEU A 670 -6.17 -10.40 -36.28
N TYR A 671 -6.67 -9.67 -37.27
CA TYR A 671 -5.88 -8.84 -38.18
C TYR A 671 -6.66 -7.57 -38.60
N GLY A 672 -5.98 -6.59 -39.20
CA GLY A 672 -6.63 -5.41 -39.78
C GLY A 672 -7.44 -4.58 -38.76
N ASP A 673 -8.54 -3.98 -39.20
CA ASP A 673 -9.36 -3.08 -38.36
C ASP A 673 -9.88 -3.75 -37.07
N ASP A 674 -10.15 -5.06 -37.10
CA ASP A 674 -10.59 -5.81 -35.92
C ASP A 674 -9.46 -5.92 -34.87
N LEU A 675 -8.20 -6.02 -35.32
CA LEU A 675 -7.02 -5.98 -34.44
C LEU A 675 -6.85 -4.61 -33.79
N ALA A 676 -6.93 -3.53 -34.58
CA ALA A 676 -6.84 -2.16 -34.07
C ALA A 676 -7.93 -1.89 -33.03
N THR A 677 -9.18 -2.24 -33.35
CA THR A 677 -10.34 -2.07 -32.46
C THR A 677 -10.17 -2.87 -31.17
N PHE A 678 -9.72 -4.13 -31.26
CA PHE A 678 -9.45 -4.94 -30.08
C PHE A 678 -8.40 -4.29 -29.19
N PHE A 679 -7.28 -3.80 -29.74
CA PHE A 679 -6.21 -3.20 -28.95
C PHE A 679 -6.63 -1.89 -28.27
N GLU A 680 -7.35 -1.02 -28.98
CA GLU A 680 -7.87 0.23 -28.40
C GLU A 680 -8.77 -0.07 -27.20
N VAL A 681 -9.70 -1.02 -27.37
CA VAL A 681 -10.61 -1.44 -26.31
C VAL A 681 -9.86 -2.14 -25.16
N TRP A 682 -8.95 -3.06 -25.48
CA TRP A 682 -8.16 -3.80 -24.50
C TRP A 682 -7.29 -2.87 -23.65
N LEU A 683 -6.66 -1.86 -24.25
CA LEU A 683 -5.85 -0.87 -23.53
C LEU A 683 -6.71 -0.06 -22.55
N ASN A 684 -7.81 0.51 -23.04
CA ASN A 684 -8.71 1.32 -22.22
C ASN A 684 -9.23 0.52 -21.01
N HIS A 685 -9.59 -0.74 -21.23
CA HIS A 685 -10.04 -1.62 -20.15
C HIS A 685 -8.93 -2.05 -19.22
N SER A 686 -7.83 -2.61 -19.75
CA SER A 686 -6.72 -3.12 -18.94
C SER A 686 -6.07 -2.02 -18.11
N TRP A 687 -5.99 -0.77 -18.59
CA TRP A 687 -5.47 0.37 -17.83
C TRP A 687 -6.27 0.69 -16.56
N ASN A 688 -7.60 0.70 -16.68
CA ASN A 688 -8.50 0.91 -15.55
C ASN A 688 -8.33 -0.19 -14.47
N TYR A 689 -7.95 -1.40 -14.87
CA TYR A 689 -7.63 -2.48 -13.94
C TYR A 689 -6.19 -2.42 -13.42
N MET A 690 -5.22 -2.08 -14.26
CA MET A 690 -3.80 -1.95 -13.89
C MET A 690 -3.54 -0.87 -12.83
N SER A 691 -4.42 0.13 -12.76
CA SER A 691 -4.41 1.22 -11.79
C SER A 691 -5.13 0.90 -10.47
N MET A 692 -5.78 -0.27 -10.33
CA MET A 692 -6.49 -0.65 -9.09
C MET A 692 -5.52 -1.00 -7.93
N PRO A 693 -5.79 -0.53 -6.70
CA PRO A 693 -4.99 -0.91 -5.53
C PRO A 693 -4.99 -2.42 -5.26
N LYS A 694 -3.83 -2.98 -4.89
CA LYS A 694 -3.62 -4.42 -4.63
C LYS A 694 -4.62 -5.07 -3.63
N LYS A 695 -5.18 -4.28 -2.70
CA LYS A 695 -6.18 -4.75 -1.73
C LYS A 695 -7.57 -4.99 -2.34
N GLU A 696 -7.91 -4.33 -3.44
CA GLU A 696 -9.15 -4.53 -4.18
C GLU A 696 -9.01 -5.65 -5.22
N SER A 697 -7.85 -5.74 -5.89
CA SER A 697 -7.59 -6.78 -6.90
C SER A 697 -7.53 -8.21 -6.34
N SER A 698 -7.08 -8.38 -5.09
CA SER A 698 -7.05 -9.69 -4.42
C SER A 698 -8.44 -10.22 -4.03
N LYS A 699 -9.47 -9.35 -3.97
CA LYS A 699 -10.87 -9.74 -3.69
C LYS A 699 -11.65 -10.13 -4.94
N SER A 700 -11.24 -9.68 -6.13
CA SER A 700 -12.01 -9.79 -7.37
C SER A 700 -11.62 -10.98 -8.26
N ALA A 701 -10.70 -11.85 -7.81
CA ALA A 701 -10.21 -13.01 -8.57
C ALA A 701 -9.72 -12.67 -9.99
N LEU A 702 -9.17 -11.46 -10.15
CA LEU A 702 -8.59 -10.99 -11.40
C LEU A 702 -7.31 -11.79 -11.71
N GLY A 703 -7.06 -12.05 -13.00
CA GLY A 703 -5.86 -12.75 -13.51
C GLY A 703 -4.57 -11.93 -13.43
N TYR A 704 -4.29 -11.33 -12.26
CA TYR A 704 -3.30 -10.26 -12.10
C TYR A 704 -1.83 -10.75 -12.01
N ASP A 705 -1.61 -12.04 -11.74
CA ASP A 705 -0.26 -12.54 -11.39
C ASP A 705 0.71 -12.63 -12.59
N LEU A 706 0.22 -12.53 -13.83
CA LEU A 706 1.08 -12.46 -15.03
C LEU A 706 1.72 -11.09 -15.26
N ILE A 707 1.11 -10.00 -14.74
CA ILE A 707 1.62 -8.63 -14.92
C ILE A 707 2.64 -8.25 -13.82
N VAL A 708 2.56 -8.89 -12.64
CA VAL A 708 3.40 -8.54 -11.48
C VAL A 708 4.74 -9.31 -11.44
N ASN A 709 4.87 -10.40 -12.22
CA ASN A 709 6.01 -11.31 -12.11
C ASN A 709 7.11 -11.08 -13.16
N SER A 710 7.66 -9.86 -13.18
CA SER A 710 9.09 -9.59 -13.40
C SER A 710 9.35 -8.09 -13.26
N SER A 711 10.19 -7.68 -12.30
CA SER A 711 10.83 -6.35 -12.20
C SER A 711 9.99 -5.06 -11.99
N LEU A 712 8.65 -5.06 -12.08
CA LEU A 712 7.85 -3.82 -12.10
C LEU A 712 7.51 -3.16 -10.73
N LYS A 713 8.00 -3.72 -9.61
CA LYS A 713 7.68 -3.22 -8.26
C LYS A 713 8.19 -1.80 -7.95
N ASN A 714 9.17 -1.30 -8.70
CA ASN A 714 9.81 0.01 -8.45
C ASN A 714 9.37 1.12 -9.43
N LYS A 715 8.43 0.86 -10.37
CA LYS A 715 8.05 1.81 -11.43
C LYS A 715 6.56 2.17 -11.46
N GLN A 716 5.88 2.19 -10.31
CA GLN A 716 4.48 2.64 -10.25
C GLN A 716 4.27 4.13 -10.61
N VAL A 717 5.33 4.93 -10.71
CA VAL A 717 5.28 6.35 -11.11
C VAL A 717 5.72 6.56 -12.57
N GLU A 718 6.21 5.53 -13.25
CA GLU A 718 6.80 5.60 -14.61
C GLU A 718 5.95 4.88 -15.69
N LEU A 719 4.64 4.73 -15.49
CA LEU A 719 3.74 4.09 -16.46
C LEU A 719 3.06 5.10 -17.41
N LEU A 720 3.55 6.34 -17.52
CA LEU A 720 3.29 7.16 -18.71
C LEU A 720 4.13 6.59 -19.86
N GLY A 721 3.55 5.66 -20.65
CA GLY A 721 4.19 5.15 -21.87
C GLY A 721 5.04 3.87 -21.69
N ILE A 722 4.39 2.75 -21.39
CA ILE A 722 4.62 1.42 -22.00
C ILE A 722 6.09 1.05 -22.33
N GLN A 723 6.81 0.51 -21.35
CA GLN A 723 7.89 -0.48 -21.57
C GLN A 723 7.33 -1.92 -21.38
N LEU A 724 6.24 -2.26 -22.08
CA LEU A 724 5.82 -3.66 -22.18
C LEU A 724 6.76 -4.33 -23.21
N GLY A 725 7.70 -5.15 -22.74
CA GLY A 725 8.75 -5.74 -23.56
C GLY A 725 8.26 -6.69 -24.66
N THR A 726 9.13 -7.09 -25.59
CA THR A 726 8.85 -8.08 -26.67
C THR A 726 8.14 -9.34 -26.17
N GLN A 727 8.51 -9.78 -24.96
CA GLN A 727 7.91 -10.94 -24.31
C GLN A 727 6.39 -10.80 -24.09
N TYR A 728 5.88 -9.60 -23.78
CA TYR A 728 4.44 -9.40 -23.59
C TYR A 728 3.68 -9.48 -24.91
N ALA A 729 4.22 -8.89 -25.97
CA ALA A 729 3.64 -8.98 -27.31
C ALA A 729 3.65 -10.44 -27.82
N GLU A 730 4.75 -11.16 -27.60
CA GLU A 730 4.84 -12.60 -27.92
C GLU A 730 3.85 -13.44 -27.11
N ILE A 731 3.69 -13.18 -25.80
CA ILE A 731 2.72 -13.86 -24.92
C ILE A 731 1.28 -13.60 -25.38
N MET A 732 0.97 -12.38 -25.79
CA MET A 732 -0.35 -12.06 -26.36
C MET A 732 -0.56 -12.77 -27.71
N GLY A 733 0.50 -13.20 -28.39
CA GLY A 733 0.45 -13.88 -29.67
C GLY A 733 0.60 -12.96 -30.88
N ILE A 734 1.18 -11.78 -30.70
CA ILE A 734 1.31 -10.77 -31.77
C ILE A 734 2.52 -11.13 -32.66
N THR A 735 2.32 -11.29 -33.98
CA THR A 735 3.41 -11.64 -34.94
C THR A 735 3.53 -10.62 -36.09
N GLY A 736 4.75 -10.27 -36.52
CA GLY A 736 5.07 -9.13 -37.41
C GLY A 736 6.56 -8.73 -37.39
N SER A 737 6.97 -7.75 -38.21
CA SER A 737 8.39 -7.30 -38.33
C SER A 737 8.78 -6.29 -37.24
N TYR A 738 8.85 -6.73 -35.99
CA TYR A 738 9.05 -5.84 -34.83
C TYR A 738 10.48 -5.37 -34.57
N LYS A 739 11.48 -5.98 -35.22
CA LYS A 739 12.90 -5.74 -34.88
C LYS A 739 13.39 -4.33 -35.19
N ASP A 740 12.74 -3.62 -36.13
CA ASP A 740 13.17 -2.29 -36.56
C ASP A 740 12.34 -1.12 -35.95
N ASP A 741 11.14 -1.40 -35.43
CA ASP A 741 10.19 -0.36 -34.99
C ASP A 741 10.19 -0.07 -33.48
N TRP A 742 10.99 -0.79 -32.70
CA TRP A 742 10.94 -0.80 -31.22
C TRP A 742 11.54 0.44 -30.54
N ASN A 743 12.27 1.29 -31.27
CA ASN A 743 12.77 2.57 -30.77
C ASN A 743 11.71 3.68 -30.78
N LYS A 744 10.49 3.41 -31.25
CA LYS A 744 9.38 4.38 -31.29
C LYS A 744 8.47 4.13 -30.08
N SER A 745 8.26 5.17 -29.30
CA SER A 745 7.82 5.13 -27.90
C SER A 745 6.44 4.53 -27.60
N ILE A 746 5.63 4.08 -28.56
CA ILE A 746 4.25 3.62 -28.29
C ILE A 746 3.82 2.51 -29.26
N MET A 747 4.23 1.26 -28.97
CA MET A 747 3.89 0.07 -29.78
C MET A 747 2.38 -0.05 -30.09
N PHE A 748 1.52 0.32 -29.15
CA PHE A 748 0.08 0.25 -29.34
C PHE A 748 -0.46 1.30 -30.32
N GLU A 749 0.06 2.53 -30.30
CA GLU A 749 -0.25 3.53 -31.32
C GLU A 749 0.23 3.05 -32.69
N PHE A 750 1.36 2.33 -32.74
CA PHE A 750 1.86 1.78 -33.99
C PHE A 750 1.02 0.61 -34.52
N ILE A 751 0.56 -0.30 -33.65
CA ILE A 751 -0.36 -1.40 -34.03
C ILE A 751 -1.71 -0.84 -34.49
N THR A 752 -2.26 0.14 -33.77
CA THR A 752 -3.53 0.78 -34.15
C THR A 752 -3.40 1.63 -35.42
N SER A 753 -2.22 2.20 -35.69
CA SER A 753 -1.95 2.97 -36.92
C SER A 753 -1.55 2.11 -38.12
N ASN A 754 -1.05 0.88 -37.90
CA ASN A 754 -0.60 -0.05 -38.95
C ASN A 754 -1.14 -1.48 -38.70
N PRO A 755 -2.46 -1.66 -38.59
CA PRO A 755 -3.01 -2.95 -38.20
C PRO A 755 -2.75 -4.07 -39.22
N GLU A 756 -2.54 -3.73 -40.49
CA GLU A 756 -2.25 -4.69 -41.57
C GLU A 756 -0.86 -5.32 -41.45
N THR A 757 0.07 -4.71 -40.70
CA THR A 757 1.43 -5.25 -40.52
C THR A 757 1.51 -6.30 -39.40
N TYR A 758 0.41 -6.51 -38.68
CA TYR A 758 0.36 -7.30 -37.46
C TYR A 758 -0.83 -8.25 -37.46
N GLN A 759 -0.66 -9.33 -36.70
CA GLN A 759 -1.77 -10.23 -36.36
C GLN A 759 -1.64 -10.68 -34.91
N LEU A 760 -2.77 -10.84 -34.23
CA LEU A 760 -2.87 -11.44 -32.91
C LEU A 760 -3.38 -12.87 -33.04
N ASN A 761 -2.52 -13.84 -32.72
CA ASN A 761 -2.88 -15.24 -32.68
C ASN A 761 -3.68 -15.53 -31.40
N LEU A 762 -5.00 -15.69 -31.54
CA LEU A 762 -5.90 -15.93 -30.41
C LEU A 762 -5.71 -17.31 -29.77
N LEU A 763 -5.09 -18.26 -30.47
CA LEU A 763 -4.71 -19.56 -29.90
C LEU A 763 -3.59 -19.37 -28.88
N ASN A 764 -2.55 -18.61 -29.22
CA ASN A 764 -1.49 -18.20 -28.30
C ASN A 764 -2.06 -17.40 -27.12
N PHE A 765 -2.96 -16.44 -27.39
CA PHE A 765 -3.66 -15.71 -26.34
C PHE A 765 -4.41 -16.65 -25.37
N SER A 766 -5.16 -17.61 -25.91
CA SER A 766 -5.94 -18.58 -25.11
C SER A 766 -5.06 -19.51 -24.29
N ILE A 767 -3.88 -19.86 -24.79
CA ILE A 767 -2.92 -20.76 -24.14
C ILE A 767 -2.06 -20.02 -23.12
N TYR A 768 -1.43 -18.92 -23.50
CA TYR A 768 -0.41 -18.25 -22.70
C TYR A 768 -1.01 -17.21 -21.75
N TYR A 769 -2.00 -16.44 -22.23
CA TYR A 769 -2.60 -15.39 -21.43
C TYR A 769 -3.73 -15.93 -20.55
N ARG A 770 -4.70 -16.66 -21.13
CA ARG A 770 -5.91 -17.07 -20.40
C ARG A 770 -5.84 -18.46 -19.76
N GLN A 771 -5.18 -19.41 -20.41
CA GLN A 771 -5.16 -20.85 -20.08
C GLN A 771 -6.57 -21.48 -19.99
N ASP A 772 -7.36 -21.36 -21.05
CA ASP A 772 -8.73 -21.89 -21.09
C ASP A 772 -8.86 -22.99 -22.17
N SER A 773 -9.07 -24.23 -21.73
CA SER A 773 -9.19 -25.40 -22.60
C SER A 773 -10.37 -25.29 -23.57
N LYS A 774 -11.45 -24.60 -23.21
CA LYS A 774 -12.61 -24.39 -24.09
C LYS A 774 -12.32 -23.37 -25.17
N MET A 775 -11.60 -22.29 -24.85
CA MET A 775 -11.17 -21.32 -25.87
C MET A 775 -10.25 -21.99 -26.89
N VAL A 776 -9.28 -22.75 -26.41
CA VAL A 776 -8.35 -23.51 -27.25
C VAL A 776 -9.10 -24.48 -28.15
N ARG A 777 -10.09 -25.23 -27.61
CA ARG A 777 -10.91 -26.15 -28.41
C ARG A 777 -11.64 -25.43 -29.54
N VAL A 778 -12.38 -24.36 -29.23
CA VAL A 778 -13.15 -23.60 -30.24
C VAL A 778 -12.25 -23.11 -31.36
N LEU A 779 -11.06 -22.62 -31.03
CA LEU A 779 -10.09 -22.15 -32.02
C LEU A 779 -9.53 -23.29 -32.87
N LEU A 780 -9.17 -24.41 -32.25
CA LEU A 780 -8.60 -25.56 -32.97
C LEU A 780 -9.62 -26.30 -33.84
N ASP A 781 -10.89 -26.39 -33.42
CA ASP A 781 -11.97 -26.97 -34.23
C ASP A 781 -12.16 -26.24 -35.57
N ASN A 782 -11.75 -24.96 -35.61
CA ASN A 782 -11.86 -24.09 -36.77
C ASN A 782 -10.52 -23.83 -37.48
N TYR A 783 -9.41 -24.39 -36.98
CA TYR A 783 -8.08 -24.11 -37.49
C TYR A 783 -7.59 -25.23 -38.44
N ASN A 784 -7.53 -24.92 -39.73
CA ASN A 784 -7.19 -25.86 -40.81
C ASN A 784 -5.72 -25.74 -41.24
N ASN A 785 -4.76 -25.94 -40.33
CA ASN A 785 -3.33 -25.86 -40.71
C ASN A 785 -2.51 -27.05 -40.20
N GLU A 786 -1.96 -27.81 -41.14
CA GLU A 786 -1.08 -28.97 -40.88
C GLU A 786 0.23 -28.58 -40.16
N THR A 787 0.68 -27.33 -40.28
CA THR A 787 1.93 -26.84 -39.64
C THR A 787 1.91 -26.89 -38.11
N LEU A 788 0.72 -26.90 -37.49
CA LEU A 788 0.59 -27.03 -36.04
C LEU A 788 0.94 -28.44 -35.53
N ARG A 789 0.86 -29.50 -36.35
CA ARG A 789 1.26 -30.87 -35.95
C ARG A 789 2.78 -31.03 -35.76
N SER A 790 3.54 -29.95 -35.79
CA SER A 790 4.97 -29.95 -35.48
C SER A 790 5.20 -29.99 -33.96
N GLY A 791 6.17 -30.79 -33.52
CA GLY A 791 6.55 -30.87 -32.09
C GLY A 791 6.94 -29.53 -31.45
N ASN A 792 7.24 -28.51 -32.26
CA ASN A 792 7.56 -27.15 -31.81
C ASN A 792 6.37 -26.43 -31.15
N PHE A 793 5.13 -26.68 -31.60
CA PHE A 793 3.96 -26.06 -30.97
C PHE A 793 3.76 -26.62 -29.56
N LEU A 794 3.76 -27.95 -29.42
CA LEU A 794 3.62 -28.62 -28.13
C LEU A 794 4.72 -28.18 -27.15
N ARG A 795 5.96 -28.08 -27.66
CA ARG A 795 7.09 -27.49 -26.93
C ARG A 795 6.74 -26.06 -26.48
N ASN A 796 6.34 -25.16 -27.36
CA ASN A 796 6.01 -23.79 -26.97
C ASN A 796 4.87 -23.73 -25.94
N VAL A 797 3.80 -24.54 -26.06
CA VAL A 797 2.71 -24.62 -25.06
C VAL A 797 3.25 -25.03 -23.69
N ILE A 798 4.13 -26.03 -23.67
CA ILE A 798 4.74 -26.57 -22.45
C ILE A 798 5.71 -25.56 -21.80
N TRP A 799 6.57 -24.93 -22.59
CA TRP A 799 7.68 -24.11 -22.10
C TRP A 799 7.31 -22.65 -21.81
N ASN A 800 6.42 -22.06 -22.63
CA ASN A 800 6.00 -20.67 -22.48
C ASN A 800 4.67 -20.54 -21.72
N GLY A 801 3.97 -21.65 -21.47
CA GLY A 801 2.76 -21.70 -20.68
C GLY A 801 3.02 -21.40 -19.19
N PRO A 802 2.23 -20.52 -18.53
CA PRO A 802 2.35 -20.24 -17.10
C PRO A 802 2.15 -21.45 -16.15
N MET A 803 1.84 -22.65 -16.68
CA MET A 803 1.78 -23.90 -15.91
C MET A 803 3.04 -24.13 -15.04
N LEU A 804 4.19 -23.57 -15.43
CA LEU A 804 5.50 -24.06 -14.96
C LEU A 804 6.51 -23.01 -14.57
N ASN A 805 6.14 -21.72 -14.44
CA ASN A 805 7.08 -20.79 -13.83
C ASN A 805 7.22 -21.16 -12.33
N PRO A 806 8.34 -21.76 -11.88
CA PRO A 806 8.50 -22.18 -10.48
C PRO A 806 8.60 -20.96 -9.55
N ASN A 807 8.78 -19.77 -10.13
CA ASN A 807 8.81 -18.49 -9.43
C ASN A 807 7.44 -17.80 -9.37
N SER A 808 6.36 -18.47 -9.78
CA SER A 808 4.99 -17.97 -9.59
C SER A 808 4.70 -17.81 -8.09
N THR A 809 4.38 -16.59 -7.66
CA THR A 809 4.04 -16.27 -6.26
C THR A 809 2.55 -16.47 -5.93
N ALA A 810 1.79 -17.09 -6.84
CA ALA A 810 0.35 -17.36 -6.67
C ALA A 810 0.07 -18.27 -5.47
N ASN A 811 -1.12 -18.14 -4.86
CA ASN A 811 -1.51 -19.02 -3.76
C ASN A 811 -1.74 -20.47 -4.25
N ASN A 812 -1.64 -21.45 -3.33
CA ASN A 812 -1.74 -22.88 -3.63
C ASN A 812 -3.04 -23.28 -4.37
N LYS A 813 -4.16 -22.58 -4.16
CA LYS A 813 -5.45 -22.91 -4.80
C LYS A 813 -5.49 -22.44 -6.26
N GLN A 814 -5.04 -21.22 -6.53
CA GLN A 814 -4.97 -20.68 -7.89
C GLN A 814 -3.95 -21.44 -8.74
N GLN A 815 -2.82 -21.81 -8.13
CA GLN A 815 -1.80 -22.63 -8.78
C GLN A 815 -2.33 -24.01 -9.17
N ALA A 816 -3.11 -24.66 -8.31
CA ALA A 816 -3.76 -25.94 -8.64
C ALA A 816 -4.75 -25.82 -9.81
N GLU A 817 -5.53 -24.72 -9.90
CA GLU A 817 -6.44 -24.48 -11.03
C GLU A 817 -5.71 -24.22 -12.35
N LEU A 818 -4.57 -23.50 -12.33
CA LEU A 818 -3.72 -23.28 -13.52
C LEU A 818 -3.12 -24.61 -14.01
N ILE A 819 -2.57 -25.43 -13.09
CA ILE A 819 -2.02 -26.75 -13.41
C ILE A 819 -3.11 -27.66 -13.99
N LYS A 820 -4.32 -27.65 -13.44
CA LYS A 820 -5.44 -28.42 -13.98
C LYS A 820 -5.82 -27.97 -15.39
N SER A 821 -5.98 -26.67 -15.61
CA SER A 821 -6.41 -26.12 -16.90
C SER A 821 -5.41 -26.41 -18.01
N GLY A 822 -4.11 -26.28 -17.71
CA GLY A 822 -3.09 -26.63 -18.69
C GLY A 822 -2.95 -28.13 -18.94
N TYR A 823 -3.27 -28.99 -17.95
CA TYR A 823 -3.35 -30.44 -18.19
C TYR A 823 -4.49 -30.75 -19.15
N GLU A 824 -5.67 -30.15 -18.95
CA GLU A 824 -6.80 -30.30 -19.88
C GLU A 824 -6.43 -29.83 -21.31
N ILE A 825 -5.65 -28.75 -21.44
CA ILE A 825 -5.14 -28.29 -22.74
C ILE A 825 -4.20 -29.31 -23.36
N LEU A 826 -3.21 -29.81 -22.62
CA LEU A 826 -2.26 -30.79 -23.13
C LEU A 826 -2.94 -32.10 -23.50
N GLU A 827 -3.81 -32.62 -22.63
CA GLU A 827 -4.59 -33.83 -22.89
C GLU A 827 -5.39 -33.70 -24.19
N MET A 828 -6.11 -32.59 -24.35
CA MET A 828 -6.87 -32.30 -25.56
C MET A 828 -5.99 -32.22 -26.81
N LEU A 829 -4.85 -31.49 -26.75
CA LEU A 829 -3.93 -31.40 -27.88
C LEU A 829 -3.42 -32.77 -28.30
N LEU A 830 -3.02 -33.60 -27.33
CA LEU A 830 -2.44 -34.92 -27.60
C LEU A 830 -3.45 -35.91 -28.16
N PHE A 831 -4.61 -36.02 -27.51
CA PHE A 831 -5.53 -37.14 -27.75
C PHE A 831 -6.72 -36.76 -28.61
N ASP A 832 -7.22 -35.52 -28.53
CA ASP A 832 -8.38 -35.10 -29.33
C ASP A 832 -7.95 -34.57 -30.69
N PHE A 833 -6.82 -33.87 -30.75
CA PHE A 833 -6.30 -33.30 -32.00
C PHE A 833 -5.03 -33.98 -32.55
N GLY A 834 -4.53 -35.03 -31.87
CA GLY A 834 -3.48 -35.90 -32.39
C GLY A 834 -2.08 -35.27 -32.45
N TYR A 835 -1.72 -34.38 -31.55
CA TYR A 835 -0.38 -33.75 -31.48
C TYR A 835 0.66 -34.67 -30.81
N HIS A 836 0.75 -35.93 -31.23
CA HIS A 836 1.61 -36.96 -30.58
C HIS A 836 3.09 -36.86 -30.97
N LYS A 837 3.43 -36.20 -32.07
CA LYS A 837 4.81 -36.09 -32.56
C LYS A 837 5.71 -35.39 -31.53
N ASP A 838 6.76 -36.08 -31.09
CA ASP A 838 7.69 -35.65 -30.01
C ASP A 838 7.02 -35.39 -28.64
N ALA A 839 5.74 -35.74 -28.45
CA ALA A 839 5.00 -35.44 -27.24
C ALA A 839 5.56 -36.17 -26.01
N PHE A 840 5.77 -37.49 -26.15
CA PHE A 840 6.33 -38.33 -25.10
C PHE A 840 7.66 -37.76 -24.59
N LYS A 841 8.55 -37.45 -25.53
CA LYS A 841 9.84 -36.83 -25.29
C LYS A 841 9.73 -35.47 -24.61
N THR A 842 8.86 -34.59 -25.11
CA THR A 842 8.70 -33.23 -24.56
C THR A 842 8.15 -33.24 -23.14
N LEU A 843 7.17 -34.11 -22.85
CA LEU A 843 6.61 -34.29 -21.51
C LEU A 843 7.61 -34.93 -20.54
N ALA A 844 8.42 -35.89 -21.02
CA ALA A 844 9.47 -36.50 -20.21
C ALA A 844 10.59 -35.49 -19.88
N GLN A 845 11.03 -34.66 -20.82
CA GLN A 845 12.01 -33.58 -20.58
C GLN A 845 11.51 -32.57 -19.56
N MET A 846 10.26 -32.16 -19.67
CA MET A 846 9.60 -31.19 -18.79
C MET A 846 9.74 -31.57 -17.31
N ARG A 847 9.62 -32.86 -16.97
CA ARG A 847 9.82 -33.38 -15.61
C ARG A 847 11.21 -33.09 -15.03
N PHE A 848 12.25 -33.16 -15.86
CA PHE A 848 13.64 -33.11 -15.42
C PHE A 848 14.23 -31.70 -15.43
N GLU A 849 13.73 -30.84 -16.31
CA GLU A 849 14.27 -29.50 -16.50
C GLU A 849 13.60 -28.42 -15.63
N THR A 850 12.32 -28.58 -15.27
CA THR A 850 11.55 -27.50 -14.59
C THR A 850 11.40 -27.65 -13.07
N GLY A 851 11.90 -28.74 -12.46
CA GLY A 851 11.88 -28.91 -11.00
C GLY A 851 10.49 -28.92 -10.37
N MET A 852 9.50 -29.47 -11.08
CA MET A 852 8.05 -29.29 -10.84
C MET A 852 7.52 -29.67 -9.45
N TYR A 853 6.39 -29.02 -9.11
CA TYR A 853 5.52 -29.35 -7.98
C TYR A 853 4.96 -30.78 -8.05
N PRO A 854 4.68 -31.43 -6.91
CA PRO A 854 4.12 -32.79 -6.86
C PRO A 854 2.82 -32.97 -7.66
N GLN A 855 1.91 -31.98 -7.67
CA GLN A 855 0.64 -32.11 -8.40
C GLN A 855 0.84 -32.16 -9.92
N ALA A 856 1.74 -31.34 -10.47
CA ALA A 856 2.00 -31.31 -11.90
C ALA A 856 2.70 -32.60 -12.38
N ASN A 857 3.49 -33.21 -11.50
CA ASN A 857 4.14 -34.50 -11.75
C ASN A 857 3.13 -35.65 -11.91
N GLU A 858 2.10 -35.72 -11.07
CA GLU A 858 1.02 -36.71 -11.21
C GLU A 858 0.25 -36.57 -12.53
N TYR A 859 -0.01 -35.33 -12.97
CA TYR A 859 -0.63 -35.07 -14.27
C TYR A 859 0.26 -35.50 -15.44
N LEU A 860 1.58 -35.27 -15.35
CA LEU A 860 2.52 -35.73 -16.37
C LEU A 860 2.57 -37.25 -16.50
N LYS A 861 2.61 -37.98 -15.37
CA LYS A 861 2.57 -39.45 -15.39
C LYS A 861 1.32 -39.94 -16.13
N LYS A 862 0.15 -39.36 -15.83
CA LYS A 862 -1.10 -39.71 -16.51
C LYS A 862 -1.04 -39.48 -18.02
N LEU A 863 -0.47 -38.38 -18.49
CA LEU A 863 -0.31 -38.14 -19.94
C LEU A 863 0.65 -39.15 -20.57
N LEU A 864 1.79 -39.43 -19.91
CA LEU A 864 2.80 -40.38 -20.40
C LEU A 864 2.27 -41.81 -20.44
N ASP A 865 1.56 -42.25 -19.39
CA ASP A 865 0.92 -43.57 -19.36
C ASP A 865 -0.08 -43.73 -20.48
N ARG A 866 -0.93 -42.72 -20.70
CA ARG A 866 -1.91 -42.75 -21.78
C ARG A 866 -1.25 -42.73 -23.16
N LEU A 867 -0.10 -42.06 -23.33
CA LEU A 867 0.71 -42.15 -24.55
C LEU A 867 1.34 -43.54 -24.75
N ILE A 868 1.83 -44.16 -23.67
CA ILE A 868 2.37 -45.53 -23.69
C ILE A 868 1.26 -46.52 -24.06
N GLU A 869 0.10 -46.45 -23.40
CA GLU A 869 -1.04 -47.33 -23.60
C GLU A 869 -1.69 -47.19 -24.98
N SER A 870 -1.45 -46.07 -25.67
CA SER A 870 -1.94 -45.82 -27.03
C SER A 870 -0.88 -46.10 -28.12
N ASP A 871 0.23 -46.77 -27.76
CA ASP A 871 1.37 -47.05 -28.64
C ASP A 871 1.95 -45.79 -29.31
N GLN A 872 1.83 -44.63 -28.64
CA GLN A 872 2.36 -43.34 -29.10
C GLN A 872 3.69 -42.97 -28.42
N ALA A 873 4.25 -43.84 -27.59
CA ALA A 873 5.60 -43.68 -27.05
C ALA A 873 6.64 -44.05 -28.12
N ASP A 874 7.61 -43.18 -28.34
CA ASP A 874 8.71 -43.46 -29.27
C ASP A 874 9.63 -44.54 -28.66
N PRO A 875 9.73 -45.74 -29.26
CA PRO A 875 10.53 -46.83 -28.71
C PRO A 875 12.04 -46.54 -28.72
N ASN A 876 12.50 -45.57 -29.52
CA ASN A 876 13.90 -45.18 -29.63
C ASN A 876 14.24 -43.90 -28.86
N TRP A 877 13.36 -43.44 -27.97
CA TRP A 877 13.56 -42.14 -27.32
C TRP A 877 14.78 -42.09 -26.39
N ASN A 878 15.26 -43.25 -25.92
CA ASN A 878 16.45 -43.40 -25.09
C ASN A 878 17.73 -42.90 -25.79
N ASP A 879 17.79 -42.98 -27.11
CA ASP A 879 18.94 -42.53 -27.93
C ASP A 879 19.12 -41.01 -27.91
N TRP A 880 18.10 -40.28 -27.45
CA TRP A 880 18.11 -38.83 -27.41
C TRP A 880 18.80 -38.24 -26.17
N TRP A 881 18.95 -39.02 -25.10
CA TRP A 881 19.65 -38.54 -23.91
C TRP A 881 21.16 -38.70 -24.06
N ASP A 882 21.87 -37.58 -24.19
CA ASP A 882 23.32 -37.61 -24.03
C ASP A 882 23.69 -38.24 -22.67
N SER A 883 24.73 -39.07 -22.66
CA SER A 883 25.15 -39.84 -21.47
C SER A 883 25.36 -38.97 -20.21
N TYR A 884 25.66 -37.67 -20.40
CA TYR A 884 25.76 -36.67 -19.36
C TYR A 884 24.40 -36.29 -18.74
N SER A 885 23.39 -36.04 -19.58
CA SER A 885 22.01 -35.70 -19.17
C SER A 885 21.33 -36.86 -18.45
N LEU A 886 21.56 -38.10 -18.93
CA LEU A 886 21.01 -39.31 -18.30
C LEU A 886 21.58 -39.53 -16.89
N LYS A 887 22.90 -39.34 -16.69
CA LYS A 887 23.55 -39.40 -15.37
C LYS A 887 23.05 -38.32 -14.42
N LYS A 888 22.86 -37.09 -14.92
CA LYS A 888 22.32 -35.95 -14.13
C LYS A 888 20.87 -36.21 -13.70
N ASN A 889 20.04 -36.71 -14.60
CA ASN A 889 18.62 -36.98 -14.33
C ASN A 889 18.44 -38.18 -13.37
N LYS A 890 19.18 -39.28 -13.55
CA LYS A 890 19.21 -40.41 -12.60
C LYS A 890 19.62 -39.96 -11.18
N LYS A 891 20.53 -38.99 -11.05
CA LYS A 891 20.91 -38.42 -9.73
C LYS A 891 19.78 -37.58 -9.10
N ASN A 892 18.98 -36.89 -9.91
CA ASN A 892 17.84 -36.08 -9.43
C ASN A 892 16.62 -36.92 -9.02
N ILE A 893 16.44 -38.10 -9.64
CA ILE A 893 15.35 -39.04 -9.32
C ILE A 893 15.57 -39.74 -7.97
N LYS A 894 16.83 -40.04 -7.59
CA LYS A 894 17.19 -40.78 -6.36
C LYS A 894 16.69 -40.17 -5.03
N LYS A 895 16.11 -38.97 -5.06
CA LYS A 895 15.64 -38.23 -3.87
C LYS A 895 14.11 -38.11 -3.77
N ARG A 896 13.32 -38.86 -4.57
CA ARG A 896 11.87 -38.73 -4.64
C ARG A 896 11.14 -40.08 -4.63
N ASP A 897 9.89 -40.06 -4.16
CA ASP A 897 9.04 -41.26 -3.96
C ASP A 897 8.56 -41.91 -5.28
N ASP A 898 8.67 -41.19 -6.40
CA ASP A 898 8.27 -41.63 -7.75
C ASP A 898 9.43 -42.23 -8.57
N ARG A 899 10.48 -42.68 -7.89
CA ARG A 899 11.73 -43.12 -8.52
C ARG A 899 11.56 -44.24 -9.53
N LYS A 900 10.85 -45.29 -9.15
CA LYS A 900 10.65 -46.49 -9.97
C LYS A 900 10.02 -46.14 -11.33
N TYR A 901 8.98 -45.31 -11.29
CA TYR A 901 8.28 -44.83 -12.49
C TYR A 901 9.23 -44.11 -13.46
N TRP A 902 9.99 -43.12 -12.98
CA TRP A 902 10.86 -42.33 -13.86
C TRP A 902 12.12 -43.06 -14.32
N GLU A 903 12.63 -44.03 -13.55
CA GLU A 903 13.70 -44.93 -14.01
C GLU A 903 13.20 -45.80 -15.16
N ALA A 904 12.04 -46.44 -15.00
CA ALA A 904 11.40 -47.26 -16.02
C ALA A 904 11.09 -46.47 -17.30
N VAL A 905 10.54 -45.25 -17.18
CA VAL A 905 10.32 -44.36 -18.32
C VAL A 905 11.64 -44.07 -19.05
N ILE A 906 12.67 -43.55 -18.35
CA ILE A 906 14.01 -43.22 -18.93
C ILE A 906 14.68 -44.41 -19.61
N GLU A 907 14.47 -45.61 -19.09
CA GLU A 907 15.07 -46.83 -19.61
C GLU A 907 14.26 -47.43 -20.76
N GLY A 908 13.10 -46.84 -21.11
CA GLY A 908 12.18 -47.37 -22.11
C GLY A 908 11.50 -48.68 -21.66
N ASN A 909 11.65 -49.04 -20.38
CA ASN A 909 11.04 -50.24 -19.81
C ASN A 909 9.67 -49.90 -19.24
N PHE A 910 8.75 -49.51 -20.11
CA PHE A 910 7.46 -48.97 -19.68
C PHE A 910 6.66 -49.96 -18.85
N GLU A 911 6.78 -51.27 -19.07
CA GLU A 911 6.07 -52.31 -18.30
C GLU A 911 6.46 -52.33 -16.81
N GLU A 912 7.65 -51.84 -16.45
CA GLU A 912 8.14 -51.81 -15.06
C GLU A 912 7.85 -50.49 -14.32
N ARG A 913 7.03 -49.60 -14.92
CA ARG A 913 6.78 -48.23 -14.39
C ARG A 913 6.01 -48.17 -13.08
N TYR A 914 5.27 -49.23 -12.71
CA TYR A 914 4.51 -49.33 -11.46
C TYR A 914 5.01 -50.44 -10.55
#